data_AF-A0A960T1Q4-F1
#
_entry.id   AF-A0A960T1Q4-F1
#
_cell.length_a   1.000
_cell.length_b   1.000
_cell.length_c   1.000
_cell.angle_alpha   90.00
_cell.angle_beta   90.00
_cell.angle_gamma   90.00
#
_symmetry.space_group_name_H-M   'P 1'
#
loop_
_entity.id
_entity.type
_entity.pdbx_description
1 polymer ?
#
loop_
_entity_poly.entity_id
_entity_poly.type
_entity_poly.pdbx_seq_one_letter_code
_entity_poly.pdbx_strand_id
1 'polypeptide(L)'
;AASGLSLTASTGGFAIGGGGSFSPIGSNVYNNSSTIINGWLAGHQSAYGTIWQGGANALNGSQTMNLTLTGLTPSTGYSITLLSTRGNTYTAIENPGTVGFTYGGSTAGVTTAFQGTGALTDTTLSMTTSAGSPSGLNAREINWTFATEVTPQNAVITLAGAWNLNAVIISSTQADPFGITSFDADDRYVTPGSTVSLSWDVTGAETLSIDPFPGTVTGNTAEVTVNETTTFTLTATKGGQVTTATTRVGAGPPRPNILFFLVDDMGWQDTSVPFHFDAGGNPVRGVYNDRYRTPHMETLAAQGRRFTNAYAYAVCSPTRVSIMTGMNSARHHVTTWTHPITPTRDTGQNNVPGITSPAGWRKEGMDASDIALPHLLQQAGYRTIHSGKAHFGVNGYFAGDPTAIGFDVNIAGHGAGGPGSYLGTQNFGTGMWQVPGLESYHGQDIFLTEALTLEMNEEIERAVDDGVPFFAYMSHYAVHVPWINDNRFTANYPGLSGQELAFATVIEGMDKSLGDIIAKLQQLGVAENTLVIFYSDNGSDLRNGIEESVLRGYKGTCWEGGVRVPLIVGWAKIDAANPFQTQLAVPQNSIENDIVCPEDMFPTVAAIASADYSHEIDGHDLTPYFRATPGHHRPQRFVHHFPHGHGTDHFAVLREGDWKLIYEYRATPVRRLFNLAADLGETNDLAASEPDRVMAMTRVLAGELHRYGAQFTEFTATGETIPPYIPDLPAVDLDNDGVPDVNEDPNRNGLQDPGETNPDNANSDGDNVDDGAEARLGLDPLDASSRFAAIPSQPSAGVLRLTWPSAPGATFTLRASPDLADWSELIEENIPAAPGTSTSRDLGMITGSPRFFRVSLDP
;
A
#
# COMPACT_ATOMS: atom_id res chain seq x y z
N ALA A 1 13.70 18.92 -1.42
CA ALA A 1 13.72 20.20 -2.16
C ALA A 1 15.16 20.46 -2.63
N ALA A 2 15.53 20.86 -3.86
CA ALA A 2 14.82 21.51 -4.95
C ALA A 2 15.34 21.04 -6.33
N SER A 3 14.58 21.43 -7.35
CA SER A 3 14.51 21.06 -8.77
C SER A 3 15.63 21.55 -9.71
N GLY A 4 15.83 20.81 -10.80
CA GLY A 4 15.93 21.34 -12.18
C GLY A 4 17.30 21.80 -12.70
N LEU A 5 17.86 21.07 -13.67
CA LEU A 5 18.92 21.57 -14.55
C LEU A 5 18.78 20.98 -15.97
N SER A 6 18.58 21.87 -16.94
CA SER A 6 18.62 21.61 -18.38
C SER A 6 20.03 21.83 -18.93
N LEU A 7 20.53 20.91 -19.75
CA LEU A 7 21.78 21.07 -20.51
C LEU A 7 21.49 21.51 -21.95
N THR A 8 21.97 22.69 -22.34
CA THR A 8 22.06 23.12 -23.74
C THR A 8 23.52 23.20 -24.16
N ALA A 9 23.89 22.47 -25.21
CA ALA A 9 25.17 22.62 -25.88
C ALA A 9 25.02 23.56 -27.09
N SER A 10 25.78 24.64 -27.14
CA SER A 10 25.95 25.45 -28.36
C SER A 10 27.40 25.40 -28.81
N THR A 11 27.67 24.81 -29.97
CA THR A 11 28.94 24.94 -30.67
C THR A 11 28.91 26.21 -31.51
N GLY A 12 29.70 27.23 -31.12
CA GLY A 12 29.95 28.41 -31.95
C GLY A 12 30.76 28.01 -33.19
N GLY A 13 30.20 28.25 -34.37
CA GLY A 13 30.77 27.85 -35.66
C GLY A 13 32.06 28.60 -36.01
N PHE A 14 32.97 27.89 -36.66
CA PHE A 14 34.03 28.47 -37.47
C PHE A 14 33.76 28.16 -38.94
N ALA A 15 33.80 29.20 -39.77
CA ALA A 15 33.53 29.14 -41.20
C ALA A 15 34.62 28.34 -41.95
N ILE A 16 34.16 27.46 -42.84
CA ILE A 16 35.01 26.66 -43.73
C ILE A 16 35.30 27.48 -44.99
N GLY A 17 36.58 27.68 -45.30
CA GLY A 17 37.05 28.24 -46.56
C GLY A 17 37.93 27.24 -47.31
N GLY A 18 37.37 26.64 -48.37
CA GLY A 18 38.06 26.31 -49.63
C GLY A 18 39.11 25.18 -49.67
N GLY A 19 38.72 24.06 -50.32
CA GLY A 19 39.56 23.37 -51.31
C GLY A 19 40.30 22.08 -50.89
N GLY A 20 39.93 20.95 -51.49
CA GLY A 20 40.84 19.81 -51.72
C GLY A 20 40.42 18.42 -51.21
N SER A 21 39.87 17.62 -52.14
CA SER A 21 39.95 16.15 -52.33
C SER A 21 40.35 15.16 -51.20
N PHE A 22 39.58 14.07 -51.13
CA PHE A 22 39.67 12.88 -50.25
C PHE A 22 40.87 11.93 -50.47
N SER A 23 41.43 11.42 -49.35
CA SER A 23 41.99 10.09 -48.95
C SER A 23 42.90 9.25 -49.89
N PRO A 24 43.90 8.46 -49.41
CA PRO A 24 43.72 7.43 -48.35
C PRO A 24 44.88 7.10 -47.36
N ILE A 25 44.48 6.60 -46.18
CA ILE A 25 45.08 5.59 -45.27
C ILE A 25 46.52 5.78 -44.75
N GLY A 26 46.66 5.96 -43.43
CA GLY A 26 47.81 5.47 -42.65
C GLY A 26 48.23 6.28 -41.42
N SER A 27 47.91 5.74 -40.24
CA SER A 27 48.62 5.91 -38.94
C SER A 27 48.48 7.19 -38.09
N ASN A 28 48.33 6.92 -36.78
CA ASN A 28 48.64 7.73 -35.60
C ASN A 28 47.64 8.82 -35.16
N VAL A 29 46.76 8.37 -34.26
CA VAL A 29 46.15 9.12 -33.15
C VAL A 29 47.20 9.97 -32.43
N TYR A 30 46.96 11.28 -32.26
CA TYR A 30 47.31 12.03 -31.03
C TYR A 30 46.38 13.23 -30.81
N ASN A 31 46.17 13.50 -29.53
CA ASN A 31 45.05 14.11 -28.83
C ASN A 31 45.11 15.65 -28.75
N ASN A 32 43.97 16.29 -28.43
CA ASN A 32 43.91 17.45 -27.53
C ASN A 32 42.52 17.49 -26.88
N SER A 33 42.32 16.60 -25.91
CA SER A 33 41.14 16.53 -25.05
C SER A 33 41.30 17.47 -23.84
N SER A 34 40.34 18.35 -23.62
CA SER A 34 40.10 18.98 -22.32
C SER A 34 39.65 17.90 -21.32
N THR A 35 40.37 17.76 -20.21
CA THR A 35 40.04 16.80 -19.15
C THR A 35 38.94 17.39 -18.26
N ILE A 36 37.76 16.76 -18.24
CA ILE A 36 36.74 16.97 -17.19
C ILE A 36 36.97 15.88 -16.14
N ILE A 37 37.18 16.28 -14.88
CA ILE A 37 37.31 15.36 -13.74
C ILE A 37 35.98 15.37 -12.99
N ASN A 38 35.26 14.25 -12.99
CA ASN A 38 34.15 14.00 -12.07
C ASN A 38 34.59 12.91 -11.09
N GLY A 39 34.62 13.23 -9.80
CA GLY A 39 34.80 12.25 -8.72
C GLY A 39 33.84 12.56 -7.59
N TRP A 40 32.98 11.60 -7.25
CA TRP A 40 32.16 11.58 -6.05
C TRP A 40 32.66 10.44 -5.17
N LEU A 41 33.10 10.76 -3.95
CA LEU A 41 33.36 9.80 -2.87
C LEU A 41 32.76 10.39 -1.59
N ALA A 42 31.86 9.63 -0.98
CA ALA A 42 31.30 9.90 0.34
C ALA A 42 32.10 9.11 1.38
N GLY A 43 32.37 9.73 2.53
CA GLY A 43 32.89 9.06 3.73
C GLY A 43 34.41 9.16 3.89
N HIS A 44 34.82 9.58 5.09
CA HIS A 44 36.21 9.82 5.50
C HIS A 44 37.23 8.78 5.04
N GLN A 45 38.15 9.17 4.14
CA GLN A 45 39.61 9.00 4.24
C GLN A 45 40.29 9.55 2.96
N SER A 46 41.50 10.08 3.14
CA SER A 46 42.32 10.83 2.17
C SER A 46 42.45 10.18 0.79
N ALA A 47 42.12 10.91 -0.28
CA ALA A 47 42.38 10.49 -1.66
C ALA A 47 43.68 11.12 -2.21
N TYR A 48 44.59 10.29 -2.73
CA TYR A 48 45.77 10.71 -3.51
C TYR A 48 45.51 10.46 -4.99
N GLY A 49 45.66 11.46 -5.85
CA GLY A 49 45.56 11.33 -7.30
C GLY A 49 46.75 12.00 -8.01
N THR A 50 47.39 11.28 -8.94
CA THR A 50 48.48 11.79 -9.78
C THR A 50 47.95 12.09 -11.19
N ILE A 51 48.12 13.32 -11.68
CA ILE A 51 47.78 13.69 -13.06
C ILE A 51 49.07 13.75 -13.89
N TRP A 52 49.11 13.03 -15.01
CA TRP A 52 50.21 13.09 -15.99
C TRP A 52 50.01 14.28 -16.94
N GLN A 53 51.00 15.17 -17.05
CA GLN A 53 51.00 16.26 -18.04
C GLN A 53 51.95 15.94 -19.19
N GLY A 54 51.42 15.93 -20.42
CA GLY A 54 52.20 15.85 -21.64
C GLY A 54 53.01 17.15 -21.86
N GLY A 55 54.29 17.01 -22.21
CA GLY A 55 55.18 18.14 -22.44
C GLY A 55 54.78 18.99 -23.65
N ALA A 56 54.79 20.32 -23.49
CA ALA A 56 54.53 21.27 -24.56
C ALA A 56 55.79 22.10 -24.88
N ASN A 57 56.06 22.26 -26.18
CA ASN A 57 57.10 23.15 -26.72
C ASN A 57 56.69 24.63 -26.59
N ALA A 58 57.69 25.49 -26.43
CA ALA A 58 57.54 26.93 -26.23
C ALA A 58 56.73 27.62 -27.34
N LEU A 59 55.68 28.35 -26.95
CA LEU A 59 54.96 29.30 -27.81
C LEU A 59 55.28 30.74 -27.36
N ASN A 60 55.68 31.59 -28.30
CA ASN A 60 55.95 33.02 -28.07
C ASN A 60 54.65 33.84 -28.20
N GLY A 61 54.25 34.53 -27.14
CA GLY A 61 53.14 35.48 -27.11
C GLY A 61 52.68 35.81 -25.69
N SER A 62 52.07 36.99 -25.48
CA SER A 62 51.40 37.33 -24.22
C SER A 62 50.25 36.36 -24.00
N GLN A 63 50.27 35.62 -22.90
CA GLN A 63 49.17 34.74 -22.52
C GLN A 63 48.44 35.36 -21.33
N THR A 64 47.10 35.32 -21.39
CA THR A 64 46.22 35.73 -20.30
C THR A 64 45.59 34.47 -19.73
N MET A 65 45.79 34.22 -18.44
CA MET A 65 45.07 33.19 -17.71
C MET A 65 43.84 33.83 -17.09
N ASN A 66 42.65 33.30 -17.40
CA ASN A 66 41.41 33.68 -16.75
C ASN A 66 41.02 32.56 -15.79
N LEU A 67 40.97 32.87 -14.50
CA LEU A 67 40.35 32.01 -13.50
C LEU A 67 38.95 32.54 -13.24
N THR A 68 37.94 31.76 -13.59
CA THR A 68 36.54 32.07 -13.32
C THR A 68 36.06 31.16 -12.21
N LEU A 69 35.64 31.74 -11.09
CA LEU A 69 35.06 31.01 -9.96
C LEU A 69 33.55 31.23 -10.00
N THR A 70 32.80 30.16 -10.26
CA THR A 70 31.32 30.15 -10.23
C THR A 70 30.83 29.18 -9.16
N GLY A 71 29.71 29.50 -8.51
CA GLY A 71 29.04 28.60 -7.55
C GLY A 71 29.55 28.64 -6.11
N LEU A 72 30.53 29.49 -5.76
CA LEU A 72 30.93 29.68 -4.37
C LEU A 72 29.95 30.63 -3.68
N THR A 73 29.15 30.09 -2.76
CA THR A 73 28.38 30.86 -1.77
C THR A 73 28.92 30.57 -0.37
N PRO A 74 30.10 31.10 0.02
CA PRO A 74 30.54 30.99 1.41
C PRO A 74 29.62 31.88 2.26
N SER A 75 28.99 31.30 3.28
CA SER A 75 28.20 32.07 4.27
C SER A 75 29.08 32.93 5.18
N THR A 76 30.40 32.72 5.19
CA THR A 76 31.41 33.49 5.91
C THR A 76 32.69 33.62 5.07
N GLY A 77 33.49 34.66 5.32
CA GLY A 77 34.57 35.12 4.43
C GLY A 77 35.57 34.04 3.97
N TYR A 78 36.14 34.25 2.78
CA TYR A 78 37.07 33.33 2.12
C TYR A 78 38.48 33.93 2.02
N SER A 79 39.49 33.06 1.94
CA SER A 79 40.84 33.45 1.52
C SER A 79 41.32 32.65 0.32
N ILE A 80 41.87 33.37 -0.67
CA ILE A 80 42.49 32.76 -1.86
C ILE A 80 43.98 33.10 -1.81
N THR A 81 44.82 32.07 -1.79
CA THR A 81 46.28 32.21 -1.80
C THR A 81 46.86 31.54 -3.05
N LEU A 82 47.62 32.31 -3.83
CA LEU A 82 48.32 31.81 -5.02
C LEU A 82 49.81 31.63 -4.70
N LEU A 83 50.37 30.45 -4.98
CA LEU A 83 51.77 30.11 -4.73
C LEU A 83 52.53 29.96 -6.05
N SER A 84 53.59 30.75 -6.25
CA SER A 84 54.51 30.66 -7.40
C SER A 84 55.95 30.44 -6.93
N THR A 85 56.71 29.59 -7.63
CA THR A 85 58.10 29.24 -7.26
C THR A 85 59.18 30.17 -7.83
N ARG A 86 58.86 31.28 -8.50
CA ARG A 86 59.84 32.35 -8.79
C ARG A 86 59.23 33.74 -8.67
N GLY A 87 60.00 34.65 -8.06
CA GLY A 87 59.56 35.91 -7.46
C GLY A 87 59.03 36.95 -8.44
N ASN A 88 57.71 37.12 -8.44
CA ASN A 88 56.99 38.23 -9.05
C ASN A 88 56.26 39.02 -7.96
N THR A 89 56.41 40.34 -7.94
CA THR A 89 55.72 41.27 -7.03
C THR A 89 54.44 41.78 -7.69
N TYR A 90 53.31 41.79 -6.97
CA TYR A 90 52.05 42.37 -7.44
C TYR A 90 51.47 43.30 -6.37
N THR A 91 51.18 44.55 -6.73
CA THR A 91 50.50 45.52 -5.85
C THR A 91 49.06 45.70 -6.32
N ALA A 92 48.08 45.52 -5.43
CA ALA A 92 46.67 45.73 -5.73
C ALA A 92 46.28 47.21 -5.59
N ILE A 93 45.41 47.70 -6.47
CA ILE A 93 44.64 48.93 -6.27
C ILE A 93 43.16 48.51 -6.24
N GLU A 94 42.42 48.92 -5.23
CA GLU A 94 40.99 48.63 -5.12
C GLU A 94 40.18 49.48 -6.11
N ASN A 95 39.40 48.81 -6.97
CA ASN A 95 38.14 49.31 -7.49
C ASN A 95 37.24 48.14 -7.90
N PRO A 96 35.90 48.28 -7.84
CA PRO A 96 34.99 47.15 -8.02
C PRO A 96 34.90 46.73 -9.48
N GLY A 97 35.13 45.43 -9.72
CA GLY A 97 34.71 44.75 -10.96
C GLY A 97 35.81 44.27 -11.92
N THR A 98 37.09 44.62 -11.71
CA THR A 98 38.20 44.05 -12.51
C THR A 98 39.53 44.21 -11.76
N VAL A 99 40.28 43.13 -11.57
CA VAL A 99 41.64 43.19 -11.00
C VAL A 99 42.64 43.12 -12.15
N GLY A 100 43.39 44.20 -12.40
CA GLY A 100 44.48 44.25 -13.37
C GLY A 100 45.84 44.41 -12.68
N PHE A 101 46.86 43.72 -13.18
CA PHE A 101 48.23 43.80 -12.65
C PHE A 101 49.17 44.55 -13.61
N THR A 102 50.01 45.44 -13.09
CA THR A 102 51.08 46.11 -13.86
C THR A 102 52.44 45.80 -13.23
N TYR A 103 53.44 45.49 -14.07
CA TYR A 103 54.78 45.05 -13.67
C TYR A 103 55.68 46.20 -13.18
N GLY A 104 56.40 45.98 -12.07
CA GLY A 104 57.51 46.83 -11.64
C GLY A 104 58.37 46.25 -10.52
N GLY A 105 59.57 45.76 -10.85
CA GLY A 105 60.74 45.72 -9.96
C GLY A 105 60.85 44.61 -8.90
N SER A 106 62.06 44.08 -8.75
CA SER A 106 62.45 42.90 -7.97
C SER A 106 62.55 43.10 -6.45
N THR A 107 62.05 42.17 -5.63
CA THR A 107 62.82 41.30 -4.70
C THR A 107 61.91 40.37 -3.87
N ALA A 108 62.40 39.14 -3.65
CA ALA A 108 62.06 38.10 -2.66
C ALA A 108 60.59 37.90 -2.17
N GLY A 109 60.06 36.71 -2.48
CA GLY A 109 59.05 35.96 -1.69
C GLY A 109 57.81 36.73 -1.23
N VAL A 110 56.73 36.70 -2.02
CA VAL A 110 55.46 37.31 -1.64
C VAL A 110 54.33 36.29 -1.72
N THR A 111 53.59 36.16 -0.62
CA THR A 111 52.28 35.52 -0.54
C THR A 111 51.25 36.63 -0.71
N THR A 112 50.48 36.62 -1.80
CA THR A 112 49.33 37.53 -1.92
C THR A 112 48.09 36.76 -1.45
N ALA A 113 47.62 37.08 -0.26
CA ALA A 113 46.37 36.57 0.28
C ALA A 113 45.27 37.59 -0.01
N PHE A 114 44.20 37.15 -0.68
CA PHE A 114 42.98 37.94 -0.82
C PHE A 114 42.04 37.56 0.32
N GLN A 115 41.37 38.54 0.93
CA GLN A 115 40.31 38.33 1.91
C GLN A 115 39.09 39.13 1.48
N GLY A 116 37.92 38.50 1.45
CA GLY A 116 36.68 39.14 1.04
C GLY A 116 35.47 38.57 1.78
N THR A 117 34.44 39.40 1.92
CA THR A 117 33.13 39.03 2.49
C THR A 117 32.04 39.38 1.48
N GLY A 118 31.23 38.40 1.04
CA GLY A 118 30.14 38.59 0.08
C GLY A 118 30.09 37.50 -1.00
N ALA A 119 28.97 37.42 -1.73
CA ALA A 119 28.79 36.46 -2.82
C ALA A 119 29.66 36.83 -4.03
N LEU A 120 30.46 35.87 -4.53
CA LEU A 120 31.22 36.02 -5.76
C LEU A 120 30.35 35.61 -6.94
N THR A 121 29.62 36.56 -7.53
CA THR A 121 28.93 36.35 -8.81
C THR A 121 29.80 36.90 -9.94
N ASP A 122 30.20 36.05 -10.89
CA ASP A 122 30.94 36.39 -12.11
C ASP A 122 32.26 37.16 -11.92
N THR A 123 33.10 36.71 -10.98
CA THR A 123 34.45 37.29 -10.81
C THR A 123 35.47 36.58 -11.68
N THR A 124 36.02 37.29 -12.66
CA THR A 124 37.15 36.81 -13.48
C THR A 124 38.45 37.40 -12.95
N LEU A 125 39.37 36.54 -12.50
CA LEU A 125 40.74 36.92 -12.17
C LEU A 125 41.61 36.75 -13.42
N SER A 126 42.10 37.85 -13.98
CA SER A 126 42.95 37.84 -15.17
C SER A 126 44.41 38.12 -14.80
N MET A 127 45.31 37.20 -15.15
CA MET A 127 46.76 37.41 -15.03
C MET A 127 47.38 37.50 -16.43
N THR A 128 48.14 38.56 -16.69
CA THR A 128 48.83 38.78 -17.98
C THR A 128 50.34 38.81 -17.74
N THR A 129 51.10 38.03 -18.50
CA THR A 129 52.58 38.10 -18.49
C THR A 129 53.11 38.62 -19.83
N SER A 130 53.99 39.63 -19.81
CA SER A 130 54.77 40.04 -20.99
C SER A 130 56.12 39.32 -21.01
N ALA A 131 56.42 38.63 -22.12
CA ALA A 131 57.57 37.74 -22.25
C ALA A 131 58.93 38.46 -22.18
N GLY A 132 59.86 37.88 -21.41
CA GLY A 132 61.26 38.26 -21.36
C GLY A 132 62.19 37.05 -21.10
N SER A 133 62.56 36.37 -22.19
CA SER A 133 63.66 35.39 -22.35
C SER A 133 63.48 33.94 -21.86
N PRO A 134 63.92 32.92 -22.64
CA PRO A 134 63.63 31.50 -22.41
C PRO A 134 64.80 30.76 -21.75
N SER A 135 64.53 29.85 -20.82
CA SER A 135 65.18 28.51 -20.74
C SER A 135 64.85 27.76 -19.44
N GLY A 136 64.51 26.49 -19.60
CA GLY A 136 64.77 25.43 -18.61
C GLY A 136 63.76 25.26 -17.48
N LEU A 137 62.78 24.36 -17.66
CA LEU A 137 62.05 23.73 -16.55
C LEU A 137 61.94 22.23 -16.81
N ASN A 138 62.63 21.42 -15.98
CA ASN A 138 62.32 20.01 -15.76
C ASN A 138 61.45 19.93 -14.50
N ALA A 139 60.31 19.24 -14.55
CA ALA A 139 59.47 19.02 -13.38
C ALA A 139 59.90 17.75 -12.63
N ARG A 140 59.96 17.84 -11.28
CA ARG A 140 59.88 16.70 -10.36
C ARG A 140 58.51 16.72 -9.71
N GLU A 141 57.97 15.53 -9.42
CA GLU A 141 56.67 15.29 -8.78
C GLU A 141 56.38 16.24 -7.60
N ILE A 142 55.11 16.67 -7.51
CA ILE A 142 54.56 17.37 -6.35
C ILE A 142 53.30 16.62 -5.91
N ASN A 143 53.28 16.18 -4.64
CA ASN A 143 52.12 15.61 -3.97
C ASN A 143 51.30 16.71 -3.28
N TRP A 144 49.98 16.56 -3.25
CA TRP A 144 49.06 17.51 -2.61
C TRP A 144 48.51 16.92 -1.31
N THR A 145 48.20 17.79 -0.34
CA THR A 145 47.48 17.44 0.90
C THR A 145 46.29 18.40 1.03
N PHE A 146 45.06 17.86 1.12
CA PHE A 146 43.87 18.66 1.45
C PHE A 146 43.63 18.62 2.95
N ALA A 147 43.42 19.78 3.56
CA ALA A 147 42.90 19.89 4.91
C ALA A 147 41.47 20.45 4.83
N THR A 148 40.50 19.59 5.18
CA THR A 148 39.07 19.84 5.46
C THR A 148 38.15 20.26 4.31
N GLU A 149 36.93 19.70 4.35
CA GLU A 149 35.91 19.69 3.30
C GLU A 149 35.30 21.06 2.99
N VAL A 150 35.23 21.38 1.70
CA VAL A 150 34.31 22.37 1.13
C VAL A 150 33.40 21.58 0.20
N THR A 151 32.08 21.57 0.44
CA THR A 151 31.12 20.96 -0.47
C THR A 151 30.95 21.86 -1.70
N PRO A 152 31.41 21.50 -2.90
CA PRO A 152 31.27 22.36 -4.07
C PRO A 152 29.97 21.99 -4.78
N GLN A 153 28.96 22.88 -4.77
CA GLN A 153 27.96 22.86 -5.84
C GLN A 153 28.52 23.68 -7.01
N ASN A 154 29.12 22.97 -7.97
CA ASN A 154 29.49 23.45 -9.32
C ASN A 154 30.65 24.46 -9.45
N ALA A 155 31.78 24.21 -8.78
CA ALA A 155 33.02 24.89 -9.15
C ALA A 155 33.63 24.26 -10.42
N VAL A 156 33.57 24.95 -11.57
CA VAL A 156 34.30 24.55 -12.79
C VAL A 156 35.59 25.35 -12.87
N ILE A 157 36.74 24.69 -12.70
CA ILE A 157 38.04 25.32 -12.95
C ILE A 157 38.41 25.09 -14.42
N THR A 158 38.21 26.10 -15.26
CA THR A 158 38.67 26.04 -16.66
C THR A 158 40.06 26.65 -16.76
N LEU A 159 41.08 25.85 -17.06
CA LEU A 159 42.43 26.32 -17.36
C LEU A 159 42.60 26.42 -18.89
N ALA A 160 42.88 27.62 -19.40
CA ALA A 160 43.26 27.83 -20.79
C ALA A 160 44.71 28.36 -20.86
N GLY A 161 45.61 27.57 -21.45
CA GLY A 161 47.03 27.91 -21.64
C GLY A 161 48.01 26.91 -20.98
N ALA A 162 49.24 26.84 -21.51
CA ALA A 162 50.27 25.93 -21.02
C ALA A 162 51.10 26.59 -19.90
N TRP A 163 50.79 26.24 -18.64
CA TRP A 163 51.50 26.74 -17.46
C TRP A 163 51.74 25.65 -16.41
N ASN A 164 52.82 25.80 -15.64
CA ASN A 164 53.11 25.01 -14.44
C ASN A 164 52.58 25.74 -13.21
N LEU A 165 51.35 25.43 -12.80
CA LEU A 165 50.73 25.93 -11.58
C LEU A 165 50.87 24.84 -10.51
N ASN A 166 51.55 25.15 -9.39
CA ASN A 166 51.87 24.12 -8.38
C ASN A 166 50.74 23.90 -7.37
N ALA A 167 50.05 24.97 -6.93
CA ALA A 167 48.86 24.84 -6.09
C ALA A 167 47.91 26.04 -6.08
N VAL A 168 46.61 25.77 -5.99
CA VAL A 168 45.56 26.73 -5.57
C VAL A 168 44.97 26.22 -4.27
N ILE A 169 45.10 27.00 -3.19
CA ILE A 169 44.53 26.67 -1.88
C ILE A 169 43.40 27.64 -1.61
N ILE A 170 42.20 27.09 -1.44
CA ILE A 170 41.01 27.81 -0.98
C ILE A 170 40.74 27.28 0.43
N SER A 171 40.84 28.14 1.44
CA SER A 171 40.44 27.80 2.80
C SER A 171 39.21 28.61 3.19
N SER A 172 38.20 27.92 3.70
CA SER A 172 37.11 28.55 4.45
C SER A 172 37.55 28.72 5.90
N THR A 173 37.18 29.85 6.52
CA THR A 173 37.29 29.95 7.98
C THR A 173 36.11 29.17 8.54
N GLN A 174 36.38 28.01 9.14
CA GLN A 174 35.37 27.14 9.75
C GLN A 174 34.58 27.97 10.77
N ALA A 175 33.28 28.15 10.53
CA ALA A 175 32.39 28.66 11.56
C ALA A 175 32.46 27.71 12.77
N ASP A 176 32.38 28.26 13.98
CA ASP A 176 32.25 27.44 15.19
C ASP A 176 31.17 26.36 14.96
N PRO A 177 31.48 25.07 15.17
CA PRO A 177 30.53 23.99 14.90
C PRO A 177 29.19 24.28 15.59
N PHE A 178 28.13 24.39 14.80
CA PHE A 178 26.77 24.60 15.27
C PHE A 178 25.92 23.41 14.81
N GLY A 179 25.40 22.63 15.75
CA GLY A 179 24.67 21.41 15.43
C GLY A 179 24.33 20.57 16.66
N ILE A 180 23.25 19.80 16.57
CA ILE A 180 22.97 18.70 17.50
C ILE A 180 23.71 17.45 16.97
N THR A 181 24.53 16.83 17.81
CA THR A 181 25.26 15.59 17.47
C THR A 181 24.60 14.34 18.01
N SER A 182 23.80 14.45 19.08
CA SER A 182 23.01 13.37 19.65
C SER A 182 21.76 13.91 20.34
N PHE A 183 20.67 13.16 20.32
CA PHE A 183 19.52 13.35 21.19
C PHE A 183 18.84 12.01 21.39
N ASP A 184 18.82 11.52 22.63
CA ASP A 184 18.39 10.16 22.96
C ASP A 184 17.65 10.09 24.30
N ALA A 185 17.02 8.94 24.56
CA ALA A 185 16.44 8.53 25.82
C ALA A 185 17.17 7.27 26.32
N ASP A 186 17.36 7.13 27.63
CA ASP A 186 17.94 5.92 28.22
C ASP A 186 17.04 4.69 28.09
N ASP A 187 15.71 4.88 28.11
CA ASP A 187 14.70 3.88 27.76
C ASP A 187 13.75 4.44 26.69
N ARG A 188 13.60 3.70 25.58
CA ARG A 188 12.71 4.11 24.45
C ARG A 188 11.34 3.46 24.47
N TYR A 189 11.06 2.55 25.43
CA TYR A 189 9.73 1.99 25.66
C TYR A 189 9.50 1.74 27.15
N VAL A 190 8.46 2.36 27.71
CA VAL A 190 8.20 2.30 29.15
C VAL A 190 6.74 2.03 29.48
N THR A 191 6.48 1.62 30.73
CA THR A 191 5.11 1.63 31.27
C THR A 191 4.66 3.08 31.47
N PRO A 192 3.39 3.43 31.18
CA PRO A 192 2.85 4.76 31.45
C PRO A 192 3.12 5.24 32.89
N GLY A 193 3.64 6.46 33.03
CA GLY A 193 4.00 7.07 34.30
C GLY A 193 5.46 6.84 34.74
N SER A 194 6.25 6.07 33.96
CA SER A 194 7.69 5.94 34.17
C SER A 194 8.42 7.26 33.89
N THR A 195 9.58 7.43 34.53
CA THR A 195 10.50 8.54 34.29
C THR A 195 11.64 8.05 33.41
N VAL A 196 12.00 8.85 32.41
CA VAL A 196 13.04 8.58 31.40
C VAL A 196 14.01 9.75 31.37
N SER A 197 15.30 9.47 31.24
CA SER A 197 16.35 10.47 31.10
C SER A 197 16.62 10.72 29.61
N LEU A 198 16.24 11.89 29.14
CA LEU A 198 16.68 12.42 27.84
C LEU A 198 18.12 12.92 27.95
N SER A 199 18.94 12.69 26.92
CA SER A 199 20.32 13.15 26.83
C SER A 199 20.64 13.70 25.43
N TRP A 200 21.49 14.71 25.34
CA TRP A 200 21.87 15.32 24.06
C TRP A 200 23.25 15.97 24.09
N ASP A 201 23.89 15.97 22.93
CA ASP A 201 25.10 16.75 22.70
C ASP A 201 24.81 17.82 21.64
N VAL A 202 25.03 19.09 22.00
CA VAL A 202 24.88 20.23 21.11
C VAL A 202 26.15 21.05 21.12
N THR A 203 26.62 21.44 19.93
CA THR A 203 27.77 22.34 19.78
C THR A 203 27.30 23.72 19.32
N GLY A 204 27.84 24.77 19.92
CA GLY A 204 27.72 26.14 19.43
C GLY A 204 26.34 26.82 19.52
N ALA A 205 25.36 26.22 20.19
CA ALA A 205 24.01 26.80 20.32
C ALA A 205 23.92 27.94 21.33
N GLU A 206 23.15 28.98 21.01
CA GLU A 206 22.80 30.10 21.90
C GLU A 206 21.59 29.77 22.77
N THR A 207 20.61 29.03 22.22
CA THR A 207 19.44 28.57 22.96
C THR A 207 19.12 27.10 22.64
N LEU A 208 18.50 26.43 23.62
CA LEU A 208 17.99 25.07 23.52
C LEU A 208 16.54 25.02 24.03
N SER A 209 15.70 24.24 23.37
CA SER A 209 14.36 23.87 23.85
C SER A 209 14.04 22.44 23.48
N ILE A 210 13.28 21.74 24.31
CA ILE A 210 12.72 20.42 24.02
C ILE A 210 11.20 20.58 24.00
N ASP A 211 10.52 19.98 23.04
CA ASP A 211 9.06 19.97 22.96
C ASP A 211 8.55 18.53 22.75
N PRO A 212 7.60 18.02 23.57
CA PRO A 212 7.05 18.64 24.77
C PRO A 212 8.05 18.57 25.94
N PHE A 213 8.31 19.69 26.61
CA PHE A 213 9.05 19.69 27.87
C PHE A 213 8.57 20.85 28.76
N PRO A 214 8.13 20.60 30.01
CA PRO A 214 7.55 21.62 30.86
C PRO A 214 8.59 22.55 31.52
N GLY A 215 9.88 22.24 31.39
CA GLY A 215 10.96 22.93 32.08
C GLY A 215 11.87 23.77 31.18
N THR A 216 12.91 24.36 31.79
CA THR A 216 14.01 24.99 31.05
C THR A 216 15.07 23.95 30.72
N VAL A 217 15.51 23.89 29.47
CA VAL A 217 16.57 22.97 29.03
C VAL A 217 17.92 23.53 29.46
N THR A 218 18.55 22.92 30.46
CA THR A 218 19.87 23.30 30.98
C THR A 218 20.79 22.08 31.00
N GLY A 219 22.02 22.22 30.51
CA GLY A 219 22.97 21.10 30.45
C GLY A 219 22.75 20.19 29.25
N ASN A 220 23.00 18.90 29.42
CA ASN A 220 22.98 17.87 28.38
C ASN A 220 22.05 16.68 28.71
N THR A 221 21.25 16.79 29.78
CA THR A 221 20.30 15.76 30.22
C THR A 221 19.05 16.38 30.84
N ALA A 222 17.91 15.67 30.77
CA ALA A 222 16.66 16.04 31.44
C ALA A 222 15.77 14.82 31.71
N GLU A 223 15.14 14.80 32.88
CA GLU A 223 14.16 13.77 33.26
C GLU A 223 12.76 14.15 32.80
N VAL A 224 12.04 13.20 32.21
CA VAL A 224 10.65 13.36 31.77
C VAL A 224 9.80 12.20 32.24
N THR A 225 8.59 12.48 32.73
CA THR A 225 7.59 11.44 33.00
C THR A 225 6.75 11.21 31.74
N VAL A 226 6.73 9.98 31.24
CA VAL A 226 6.06 9.62 29.98
C VAL A 226 4.77 8.85 30.30
N ASN A 227 3.62 9.46 30.02
CA ASN A 227 2.30 8.83 30.23
C ASN A 227 1.72 8.20 28.95
N GLU A 228 2.12 8.72 27.80
CA GLU A 228 1.71 8.26 26.48
C GLU A 228 2.91 8.34 25.53
N THR A 229 2.88 7.58 24.43
CA THR A 229 3.96 7.61 23.43
C THR A 229 4.22 9.04 23.00
N THR A 230 5.45 9.52 23.24
CA THR A 230 5.79 10.93 23.06
C THR A 230 7.04 11.04 22.20
N THR A 231 6.96 11.86 21.15
CA THR A 231 8.13 12.30 20.39
C THR A 231 8.62 13.62 20.97
N PHE A 232 9.80 13.60 21.56
CA PHE A 232 10.50 14.79 22.00
C PHE A 232 11.30 15.37 20.85
N THR A 233 11.26 16.69 20.68
CA THR A 233 12.02 17.44 19.67
C THR A 233 12.94 18.43 20.36
N LEU A 234 14.25 18.16 20.33
CA LEU A 234 15.29 19.11 20.72
C LEU A 234 15.50 20.10 19.60
N THR A 235 15.42 21.39 19.91
CA THR A 235 15.68 22.50 19.01
C THR A 235 16.84 23.31 19.55
N ALA A 236 17.89 23.48 18.74
CA ALA A 236 19.02 24.34 19.04
C ALA A 236 19.06 25.53 18.07
N THR A 237 19.32 26.74 18.58
CA THR A 237 19.38 27.95 17.74
C THR A 237 20.68 28.74 17.94
N LYS A 238 21.18 29.38 16.89
CA LYS A 238 22.35 30.28 16.91
C LYS A 238 22.23 31.33 15.81
N GLY A 239 22.19 32.62 16.16
CA GLY A 239 22.19 33.71 15.18
C GLY A 239 21.09 33.62 14.11
N GLY A 240 19.93 33.02 14.46
CA GLY A 240 18.82 32.77 13.54
C GLY A 240 18.86 31.43 12.78
N GLN A 241 19.94 30.65 12.89
CA GLN A 241 19.98 29.27 12.42
C GLN A 241 19.28 28.35 13.42
N VAL A 242 18.59 27.32 12.94
CA VAL A 242 17.86 26.34 13.75
C VAL A 242 18.24 24.94 13.29
N THR A 243 18.53 24.04 14.24
CA THR A 243 18.68 22.60 14.01
C THR A 243 17.80 21.86 15.00
N THR A 244 17.21 20.75 14.56
CA THR A 244 16.36 19.92 15.39
C THR A 244 16.82 18.46 15.36
N ALA A 245 16.60 17.76 16.47
CA ALA A 245 16.71 16.32 16.57
C ALA A 245 15.51 15.80 17.36
N THR A 246 15.12 14.55 17.12
CA THR A 246 13.96 13.95 17.79
C THR A 246 14.31 12.60 18.39
N THR A 247 13.73 12.29 19.54
CA THR A 247 13.71 10.94 20.10
C THR A 247 12.29 10.60 20.52
N ARG A 248 11.85 9.36 20.28
CA ARG A 248 10.50 8.89 20.64
C ARG A 248 10.61 7.88 21.77
N VAL A 249 9.84 8.12 22.82
CA VAL A 249 9.64 7.16 23.92
C VAL A 249 8.23 6.61 23.79
N GLY A 250 8.11 5.32 23.46
CA GLY A 250 6.84 4.61 23.48
C GLY A 250 6.35 4.38 24.90
N ALA A 251 5.04 4.46 25.11
CA ALA A 251 4.44 4.12 26.40
C ALA A 251 3.28 3.15 26.23
N GLY A 252 3.32 2.03 26.94
CA GLY A 252 2.26 1.02 26.86
C GLY A 252 2.55 -0.25 27.66
N PRO A 253 1.60 -1.20 27.68
CA PRO A 253 1.85 -2.53 28.22
C PRO A 253 2.87 -3.30 27.36
N PRO A 254 3.56 -4.32 27.90
CA PRO A 254 4.37 -5.22 27.10
C PRO A 254 3.55 -5.83 25.95
N ARG A 255 4.12 -5.88 24.75
CA ARG A 255 3.46 -6.39 23.54
C ARG A 255 4.43 -7.20 22.69
N PRO A 256 3.94 -8.16 21.88
CA PRO A 256 4.81 -8.93 21.00
C PRO A 256 5.29 -8.09 19.81
N ASN A 257 6.41 -8.50 19.23
CA ASN A 257 6.81 -8.04 17.91
C ASN A 257 5.91 -8.70 16.85
N ILE A 258 5.76 -8.06 15.71
CA ILE A 258 4.93 -8.55 14.61
C ILE A 258 5.76 -8.49 13.32
N LEU A 259 5.96 -9.64 12.69
CA LEU A 259 6.46 -9.77 11.33
C LEU A 259 5.27 -10.08 10.42
N PHE A 260 4.84 -9.10 9.65
CA PHE A 260 3.88 -9.29 8.57
C PHE A 260 4.65 -9.50 7.27
N PHE A 261 4.69 -10.74 6.81
CA PHE A 261 5.43 -11.18 5.63
C PHE A 261 4.46 -11.31 4.45
N LEU A 262 4.38 -10.27 3.62
CA LEU A 262 3.51 -10.21 2.45
C LEU A 262 4.31 -10.53 1.18
N VAL A 263 3.82 -11.49 0.39
CA VAL A 263 4.36 -11.87 -0.91
C VAL A 263 3.50 -11.28 -2.03
N ASP A 264 4.14 -10.88 -3.13
CA ASP A 264 3.48 -10.32 -4.31
C ASP A 264 3.14 -11.42 -5.33
N ASP A 265 1.90 -11.49 -5.79
CA ASP A 265 1.45 -12.40 -6.86
C ASP A 265 1.71 -13.89 -6.60
N MET A 266 1.69 -14.31 -5.33
CA MET A 266 1.87 -15.71 -4.95
C MET A 266 0.52 -16.41 -4.84
N GLY A 267 0.27 -17.38 -5.72
CA GLY A 267 -0.95 -18.18 -5.69
C GLY A 267 -1.00 -19.17 -4.53
N TRP A 268 -2.21 -19.68 -4.27
CA TRP A 268 -2.50 -20.63 -3.19
C TRP A 268 -1.69 -21.94 -3.23
N GLN A 269 -1.21 -22.35 -4.40
CA GLN A 269 -0.40 -23.55 -4.58
C GLN A 269 1.08 -23.27 -4.87
N ASP A 270 1.51 -22.00 -4.89
CA ASP A 270 2.89 -21.60 -5.24
C ASP A 270 3.88 -21.83 -4.09
N THR A 271 3.77 -22.97 -3.42
CA THR A 271 4.48 -23.34 -2.20
C THR A 271 4.46 -24.85 -2.01
N SER A 272 5.44 -25.39 -1.29
CA SER A 272 5.43 -26.79 -0.90
C SER A 272 4.41 -27.12 0.22
N VAL A 273 3.85 -26.10 0.87
CA VAL A 273 2.83 -26.24 1.93
C VAL A 273 1.47 -26.58 1.31
N PRO A 274 0.83 -27.70 1.68
CA PRO A 274 -0.51 -28.01 1.22
C PRO A 274 -1.55 -27.16 1.97
N PHE A 275 -2.32 -26.37 1.22
CA PHE A 275 -3.49 -25.64 1.72
C PHE A 275 -4.82 -26.31 1.34
N HIS A 276 -4.81 -27.25 0.40
CA HIS A 276 -5.97 -28.07 0.07
C HIS A 276 -6.11 -29.22 1.04
N PHE A 277 -7.31 -29.42 1.57
CA PHE A 277 -7.65 -30.52 2.47
C PHE A 277 -8.88 -31.25 1.94
N ASP A 278 -8.89 -32.56 2.10
CA ASP A 278 -10.08 -33.37 1.83
C ASP A 278 -11.14 -33.20 2.94
N ALA A 279 -12.33 -33.76 2.73
CA ALA A 279 -13.42 -33.71 3.71
C ALA A 279 -13.08 -34.39 5.06
N GLY A 280 -12.02 -35.22 5.10
CA GLY A 280 -11.49 -35.84 6.31
C GLY A 280 -10.47 -34.97 7.04
N GLY A 281 -10.15 -33.78 6.52
CA GLY A 281 -9.13 -32.89 7.06
C GLY A 281 -7.70 -33.33 6.77
N ASN A 282 -7.48 -34.19 5.77
CA ASN A 282 -6.13 -34.60 5.36
C ASN A 282 -5.61 -33.69 4.25
N PRO A 283 -4.32 -33.29 4.28
CA PRO A 283 -3.74 -32.45 3.25
C PRO A 283 -3.70 -33.18 1.90
N VAL A 284 -4.17 -32.51 0.85
CA VAL A 284 -4.11 -32.95 -0.53
C VAL A 284 -2.96 -32.21 -1.22
N ARG A 285 -1.94 -32.95 -1.64
CA ARG A 285 -0.78 -32.39 -2.35
C ARG A 285 -1.02 -32.46 -3.87
N GLY A 286 -0.74 -31.35 -4.55
CA GLY A 286 -0.75 -31.26 -6.01
C GLY A 286 0.64 -31.16 -6.60
N VAL A 287 0.72 -31.13 -7.94
CA VAL A 287 1.98 -31.02 -8.70
C VAL A 287 2.82 -29.83 -8.24
N TYR A 288 2.20 -28.69 -7.94
CA TYR A 288 2.91 -27.49 -7.48
C TYR A 288 3.51 -27.63 -6.08
N ASN A 289 2.85 -28.34 -5.16
CA ASN A 289 3.41 -28.58 -3.83
C ASN A 289 4.66 -29.47 -3.87
N ASP A 290 4.74 -30.37 -4.85
CA ASP A 290 5.90 -31.24 -5.06
C ASP A 290 6.97 -30.56 -5.93
N ARG A 291 6.58 -29.54 -6.72
CA ARG A 291 7.47 -28.77 -7.58
C ARG A 291 8.25 -27.72 -6.81
N TYR A 292 7.57 -26.87 -6.04
CA TYR A 292 8.20 -25.75 -5.33
C TYR A 292 8.85 -26.20 -4.04
N ARG A 293 9.84 -25.42 -3.57
CA ARG A 293 10.58 -25.69 -2.32
C ARG A 293 10.45 -24.49 -1.41
N THR A 294 9.66 -24.63 -0.35
CA THR A 294 9.49 -23.58 0.68
C THR A 294 9.62 -24.17 2.09
N PRO A 295 10.79 -24.71 2.47
CA PRO A 295 11.00 -25.35 3.77
C PRO A 295 10.76 -24.43 4.98
N HIS A 296 10.96 -23.12 4.84
CA HIS A 296 10.72 -22.18 5.94
C HIS A 296 9.23 -21.90 6.14
N MET A 297 8.44 -21.84 5.06
CA MET A 297 6.99 -21.85 5.14
C MET A 297 6.45 -23.17 5.73
N GLU A 298 7.03 -24.33 5.38
CA GLU A 298 6.67 -25.61 6.00
C GLU A 298 6.91 -25.60 7.50
N THR A 299 8.04 -25.03 7.93
CA THR A 299 8.37 -24.88 9.35
C THR A 299 7.37 -23.95 10.04
N LEU A 300 7.04 -22.80 9.44
CA LEU A 300 6.04 -21.89 9.99
C LEU A 300 4.66 -22.54 10.07
N ALA A 301 4.24 -23.29 9.05
CA ALA A 301 2.98 -24.03 9.03
C ALA A 301 2.93 -25.12 10.11
N ALA A 302 4.04 -25.82 10.35
CA ALA A 302 4.14 -26.82 11.41
C ALA A 302 4.05 -26.19 12.81
N GLN A 303 4.66 -25.01 12.99
CA GLN A 303 4.60 -24.25 14.25
C GLN A 303 3.28 -23.50 14.45
N GLY A 304 2.45 -23.39 13.41
CA GLY A 304 1.31 -22.48 13.40
C GLY A 304 0.04 -23.09 12.86
N ARG A 305 -0.81 -22.19 12.37
CA ARG A 305 -2.13 -22.47 11.81
C ARG A 305 -2.18 -21.97 10.36
N ARG A 306 -2.68 -22.82 9.45
CA ARG A 306 -2.93 -22.48 8.05
C ARG A 306 -4.38 -22.10 7.86
N PHE A 307 -4.65 -21.08 7.04
CA PHE A 307 -6.00 -20.66 6.69
C PHE A 307 -6.27 -21.11 5.26
N THR A 308 -7.24 -22.00 5.09
CA THR A 308 -7.50 -22.62 3.78
C THR A 308 -8.43 -21.78 2.93
N ASN A 309 -9.25 -20.90 3.51
CA ASN A 309 -10.16 -19.96 2.84
C ASN A 309 -9.77 -18.49 3.10
N ALA A 310 -8.47 -18.17 2.99
CA ALA A 310 -8.00 -16.79 3.02
C ALA A 310 -8.12 -16.14 1.64
N TYR A 311 -8.67 -14.93 1.61
CA TYR A 311 -8.93 -14.18 0.38
C TYR A 311 -8.13 -12.88 0.31
N ALA A 312 -7.77 -12.52 -0.91
CA ALA A 312 -7.30 -11.21 -1.31
C ALA A 312 -8.20 -10.71 -2.45
N TYR A 313 -8.00 -9.48 -2.88
CA TYR A 313 -8.60 -9.00 -4.12
C TYR A 313 -7.76 -9.42 -5.32
N ALA A 314 -8.36 -9.34 -6.52
CA ALA A 314 -7.74 -9.92 -7.71
C ALA A 314 -6.45 -9.22 -8.16
N VAL A 315 -6.11 -8.04 -7.64
CA VAL A 315 -4.85 -7.33 -7.95
C VAL A 315 -4.27 -6.65 -6.71
N CYS A 316 -3.01 -6.23 -6.79
CA CYS A 316 -2.19 -5.78 -5.68
C CYS A 316 -2.74 -4.59 -4.86
N SER A 317 -2.92 -3.41 -5.47
CA SER A 317 -3.28 -2.18 -4.73
C SER A 317 -4.54 -2.30 -3.85
N PRO A 318 -5.69 -2.84 -4.30
CA PRO A 318 -6.86 -2.97 -3.43
C PRO A 318 -6.55 -3.81 -2.19
N THR A 319 -5.84 -4.94 -2.31
CA THR A 319 -5.50 -5.78 -1.15
C THR A 319 -4.60 -5.04 -0.17
N ARG A 320 -3.55 -4.40 -0.71
CA ARG A 320 -2.56 -3.68 0.10
C ARG A 320 -3.18 -2.51 0.84
N VAL A 321 -4.07 -1.77 0.20
CA VAL A 321 -4.79 -0.66 0.83
C VAL A 321 -5.75 -1.18 1.90
N SER A 322 -6.49 -2.26 1.66
CA SER A 322 -7.37 -2.86 2.67
C SER A 322 -6.65 -3.38 3.91
N ILE A 323 -5.45 -3.95 3.76
CA ILE A 323 -4.61 -4.31 4.92
C ILE A 323 -4.26 -3.07 5.74
N MET A 324 -4.00 -1.93 5.08
CA MET A 324 -3.58 -0.70 5.74
C MET A 324 -4.75 0.12 6.32
N THR A 325 -5.96 0.00 5.78
CA THR A 325 -7.11 0.82 6.21
C THR A 325 -8.20 0.05 6.93
N GLY A 326 -8.20 -1.29 6.84
CA GLY A 326 -9.29 -2.12 7.35
C GLY A 326 -10.61 -1.96 6.58
N MET A 327 -10.62 -1.25 5.47
CA MET A 327 -11.81 -1.04 4.63
C MET A 327 -11.83 -2.01 3.47
N ASN A 328 -13.01 -2.42 3.02
CA ASN A 328 -13.18 -3.17 1.79
C ASN A 328 -12.79 -2.31 0.57
N SER A 329 -12.30 -2.92 -0.51
CA SER A 329 -11.93 -2.17 -1.72
C SER A 329 -13.06 -1.36 -2.33
N ALA A 330 -14.29 -1.84 -2.19
CA ALA A 330 -15.49 -1.12 -2.60
C ALA A 330 -15.68 0.20 -1.84
N ARG A 331 -15.18 0.32 -0.61
CA ARG A 331 -15.30 1.52 0.23
C ARG A 331 -14.18 2.51 0.02
N HIS A 332 -12.93 2.05 0.02
CA HIS A 332 -11.79 2.94 -0.12
C HIS A 332 -11.51 3.35 -1.59
N HIS A 333 -12.25 2.79 -2.56
CA HIS A 333 -12.24 3.16 -3.99
C HIS A 333 -10.90 3.03 -4.72
N VAL A 334 -9.90 2.37 -4.13
CA VAL A 334 -8.66 1.96 -4.82
C VAL A 334 -8.89 0.55 -5.35
N THR A 335 -9.73 0.42 -6.37
CA THR A 335 -10.28 -0.87 -6.83
C THR A 335 -9.46 -1.57 -7.91
N THR A 336 -8.35 -0.97 -8.35
CA THR A 336 -7.35 -1.58 -9.25
C THR A 336 -5.96 -1.02 -8.96
N TRP A 337 -4.93 -1.52 -9.66
CA TRP A 337 -3.54 -1.11 -9.45
C TRP A 337 -3.31 0.37 -9.80
N THR A 338 -2.59 1.12 -8.97
CA THR A 338 -2.26 2.53 -9.27
C THR A 338 -1.01 2.66 -10.13
N HIS A 339 -0.94 3.67 -11.01
CA HIS A 339 0.22 3.85 -11.88
C HIS A 339 1.39 4.52 -11.13
N PRO A 340 2.66 4.11 -11.30
CA PRO A 340 3.76 4.57 -10.45
C PRO A 340 3.95 6.10 -10.39
N ILE A 341 3.65 6.81 -11.48
CA ILE A 341 3.93 8.27 -11.60
C ILE A 341 2.80 9.07 -12.25
N THR A 342 1.65 8.46 -12.57
CA THR A 342 0.58 9.14 -13.33
C THR A 342 -0.75 9.04 -12.59
N PRO A 343 -1.13 10.08 -11.82
CA PRO A 343 -2.26 10.06 -10.88
C PRO A 343 -3.64 10.01 -11.55
N THR A 344 -3.70 10.29 -12.85
CA THR A 344 -4.95 10.31 -13.63
C THR A 344 -5.10 9.11 -14.56
N ARG A 345 -4.10 8.22 -14.60
CA ARG A 345 -4.12 7.10 -15.54
C ARG A 345 -5.07 6.04 -15.04
N ASP A 346 -6.08 5.74 -15.86
CA ASP A 346 -6.83 4.50 -15.70
C ASP A 346 -5.95 3.32 -16.12
N THR A 347 -5.80 2.40 -15.19
CA THR A 347 -4.98 1.19 -15.28
C THR A 347 -5.84 -0.06 -15.47
N GLY A 348 -7.16 0.07 -15.32
CA GLY A 348 -8.12 -0.90 -15.79
C GLY A 348 -8.06 -1.00 -17.31
N GLN A 349 -7.86 -2.20 -17.82
CA GLN A 349 -8.09 -2.50 -19.22
C GLN A 349 -9.61 -2.52 -19.45
N ASN A 350 -10.08 -2.01 -20.58
CA ASN A 350 -11.50 -2.08 -20.90
C ASN A 350 -11.68 -2.83 -22.21
N ASN A 351 -12.10 -4.10 -22.11
CA ASN A 351 -12.36 -4.94 -23.27
C ASN A 351 -13.86 -5.16 -23.50
N VAL A 352 -14.74 -4.54 -22.70
CA VAL A 352 -16.19 -4.69 -22.84
C VAL A 352 -16.79 -3.47 -23.55
N PRO A 353 -17.36 -3.65 -24.75
CA PRO A 353 -17.96 -2.53 -25.47
C PRO A 353 -19.11 -1.87 -24.69
N GLY A 354 -19.08 -0.55 -24.61
CA GLY A 354 -20.19 0.27 -24.09
C GLY A 354 -20.19 0.53 -22.59
N ILE A 355 -19.21 0.01 -21.85
CA ILE A 355 -19.00 0.32 -20.43
C ILE A 355 -17.60 0.88 -20.17
N THR A 356 -17.34 1.49 -19.02
CA THR A 356 -16.03 2.01 -18.60
C THR A 356 -15.87 1.96 -17.08
N SER A 357 -14.63 2.06 -16.59
CA SER A 357 -14.35 2.18 -15.16
C SER A 357 -15.06 3.42 -14.58
N PRO A 358 -15.46 3.40 -13.30
CA PRO A 358 -16.01 4.58 -12.63
C PRO A 358 -15.09 5.79 -12.76
N ALA A 359 -15.59 6.96 -13.12
CA ALA A 359 -14.74 8.14 -13.24
C ALA A 359 -14.05 8.51 -11.92
N GLY A 360 -14.72 8.26 -10.80
CA GLY A 360 -14.33 8.66 -9.45
C GLY A 360 -13.38 7.73 -8.68
N TRP A 361 -12.93 6.60 -9.24
CA TRP A 361 -12.05 5.70 -8.47
C TRP A 361 -10.71 6.36 -8.17
N ARG A 362 -10.14 6.06 -6.98
CA ARG A 362 -8.95 6.70 -6.43
C ARG A 362 -7.67 6.24 -7.14
N LYS A 363 -7.41 6.81 -8.31
CA LYS A 363 -6.22 6.58 -9.16
C LYS A 363 -4.91 6.97 -8.48
N GLU A 364 -4.98 7.91 -7.52
CA GLU A 364 -3.84 8.39 -6.74
C GLU A 364 -3.42 7.42 -5.64
N GLY A 365 -4.29 6.50 -5.23
CA GLY A 365 -4.10 5.61 -4.09
C GLY A 365 -4.80 6.10 -2.83
N MET A 366 -4.24 5.77 -1.67
CA MET A 366 -4.75 6.22 -0.37
C MET A 366 -4.72 7.75 -0.26
N ASP A 367 -5.76 8.28 0.37
CA ASP A 367 -5.92 9.70 0.66
C ASP A 367 -5.38 10.04 2.05
N ALA A 368 -5.00 11.30 2.27
CA ALA A 368 -4.49 11.76 3.57
C ALA A 368 -5.53 11.70 4.70
N SER A 369 -6.82 11.56 4.37
CA SER A 369 -7.89 11.32 5.35
C SER A 369 -8.01 9.84 5.77
N ASP A 370 -7.38 8.91 5.06
CA ASP A 370 -7.37 7.50 5.45
C ASP A 370 -6.45 7.32 6.67
N ILE A 371 -6.98 6.71 7.74
CA ILE A 371 -6.19 6.39 8.93
C ILE A 371 -5.53 5.03 8.72
N ALA A 372 -4.21 5.02 8.58
CA ALA A 372 -3.46 3.82 8.27
C ALA A 372 -2.99 3.06 9.52
N LEU A 373 -2.97 1.73 9.44
CA LEU A 373 -2.48 0.82 10.47
C LEU A 373 -1.09 1.21 11.03
N PRO A 374 -0.05 1.44 10.21
CA PRO A 374 1.27 1.81 10.74
C PRO A 374 1.24 3.11 11.55
N HIS A 375 0.39 4.08 11.22
CA HIS A 375 0.23 5.28 12.04
C HIS A 375 -0.31 4.95 13.45
N LEU A 376 -1.30 4.06 13.55
CA LEU A 376 -1.84 3.63 14.85
C LEU A 376 -0.81 2.85 15.67
N LEU A 377 -0.04 1.98 15.01
CA LEU A 377 1.02 1.21 15.66
C LEU A 377 2.15 2.13 16.16
N GLN A 378 2.52 3.13 15.36
CA GLN A 378 3.48 4.16 15.75
C GLN A 378 3.02 4.90 17.01
N GLN A 379 1.75 5.30 17.07
CA GLN A 379 1.15 5.92 18.27
C GLN A 379 1.12 4.97 19.46
N ALA A 380 0.90 3.67 19.23
CA ALA A 380 1.03 2.64 20.25
C ALA A 380 2.48 2.42 20.71
N GLY A 381 3.47 3.08 20.12
CA GLY A 381 4.87 2.99 20.51
C GLY A 381 5.67 1.89 19.81
N TYR A 382 5.10 1.27 18.78
CA TYR A 382 5.87 0.37 17.91
C TYR A 382 6.89 1.15 17.08
N ARG A 383 8.00 0.50 16.74
CA ARG A 383 8.82 0.84 15.57
C ARG A 383 8.16 0.24 14.33
N THR A 384 7.74 1.06 13.38
CA THR A 384 7.07 0.61 12.16
C THR A 384 8.06 0.58 11.00
N ILE A 385 8.36 -0.61 10.48
CA ILE A 385 9.41 -0.85 9.48
C ILE A 385 8.75 -1.41 8.22
N HIS A 386 8.88 -0.70 7.10
CA HIS A 386 8.47 -1.17 5.79
C HIS A 386 9.68 -1.59 4.96
N SER A 387 9.64 -2.77 4.31
CA SER A 387 10.64 -3.18 3.31
C SER A 387 9.99 -3.79 2.06
N GLY A 388 10.33 -3.27 0.89
CA GLY A 388 9.96 -3.81 -0.42
C GLY A 388 8.83 -3.05 -1.12
N LYS A 389 7.83 -3.75 -1.67
CA LYS A 389 6.73 -3.17 -2.43
C LYS A 389 5.72 -2.48 -1.52
N ALA A 390 5.60 -1.16 -1.65
CA ALA A 390 4.54 -0.38 -1.00
C ALA A 390 3.26 -0.39 -1.85
N HIS A 391 3.28 0.32 -2.98
CA HIS A 391 2.17 0.40 -3.94
C HIS A 391 0.82 0.86 -3.36
N PHE A 392 0.85 1.69 -2.33
CA PHE A 392 -0.32 2.29 -1.69
C PHE A 392 -0.83 3.54 -2.42
N GLY A 393 0.03 4.17 -3.23
CA GLY A 393 -0.31 5.35 -4.02
C GLY A 393 0.80 5.75 -4.99
N VAL A 394 0.53 6.80 -5.76
CA VAL A 394 1.39 7.28 -6.84
C VAL A 394 2.59 8.03 -6.27
N ASN A 395 3.78 7.88 -6.87
CA ASN A 395 4.96 8.64 -6.44
C ASN A 395 4.71 10.15 -6.48
N GLY A 396 5.09 10.84 -5.40
CA GLY A 396 4.86 12.29 -5.24
C GLY A 396 3.47 12.65 -4.69
N TYR A 397 2.60 11.68 -4.45
CA TYR A 397 1.32 11.82 -3.74
C TYR A 397 1.45 11.23 -2.32
N PHE A 398 0.42 11.46 -1.50
CA PHE A 398 0.42 11.13 -0.07
C PHE A 398 0.98 9.73 0.21
N ALA A 399 0.37 8.68 -0.31
CA ALA A 399 0.78 7.31 -0.06
C ALA A 399 1.83 6.74 -1.04
N GLY A 400 2.45 7.61 -1.85
CA GLY A 400 3.61 7.24 -2.65
C GLY A 400 4.87 6.98 -1.82
N ASP A 401 4.91 7.52 -0.60
CA ASP A 401 5.96 7.28 0.40
C ASP A 401 5.35 6.61 1.64
N PRO A 402 5.72 5.36 1.97
CA PRO A 402 5.29 4.68 3.19
C PRO A 402 5.44 5.49 4.49
N THR A 403 6.42 6.39 4.57
CA THR A 403 6.59 7.20 5.79
C THR A 403 5.43 8.17 6.03
N ALA A 404 4.77 8.63 4.95
CA ALA A 404 3.63 9.53 5.04
C ALA A 404 2.38 8.85 5.63
N ILE A 405 2.27 7.53 5.53
CA ILE A 405 1.17 6.76 6.12
C ILE A 405 1.50 6.21 7.52
N GLY A 406 2.68 6.52 8.07
CA GLY A 406 3.04 6.20 9.45
C GLY A 406 4.11 5.12 9.65
N PHE A 407 4.80 4.69 8.59
CA PHE A 407 6.03 3.91 8.77
C PHE A 407 7.19 4.80 9.23
N ASP A 408 7.92 4.39 10.26
CA ASP A 408 9.13 5.09 10.71
C ASP A 408 10.27 4.91 9.71
N VAL A 409 10.35 3.71 9.12
CA VAL A 409 11.41 3.33 8.19
C VAL A 409 10.80 2.83 6.89
N ASN A 410 11.31 3.34 5.78
CA ASN A 410 10.97 2.89 4.43
C ASN A 410 12.22 2.39 3.71
N ILE A 411 12.30 1.07 3.54
CA ILE A 411 13.30 0.41 2.69
C ILE A 411 12.62 0.10 1.36
N ALA A 412 13.14 0.70 0.27
CA ALA A 412 12.74 0.40 -1.11
C ALA A 412 11.26 0.61 -1.49
N GLY A 413 10.42 1.13 -0.59
CA GLY A 413 9.01 1.37 -0.85
C GLY A 413 8.76 2.63 -1.64
N HIS A 414 7.95 2.48 -2.69
CA HIS A 414 7.44 3.58 -3.50
C HIS A 414 6.17 3.16 -4.25
N GLY A 415 5.66 4.02 -5.10
CA GLY A 415 4.42 3.82 -5.85
C GLY A 415 4.46 2.80 -6.98
N ALA A 416 5.59 2.16 -7.30
CA ALA A 416 5.58 1.13 -8.34
C ALA A 416 5.11 -0.23 -7.84
N GLY A 417 4.27 -0.86 -8.65
CA GLY A 417 3.67 -2.16 -8.35
C GLY A 417 4.52 -3.39 -8.66
N GLY A 418 5.79 -3.21 -8.98
CA GLY A 418 6.71 -4.29 -9.31
C GLY A 418 8.12 -3.75 -9.51
N PRO A 419 9.15 -4.60 -9.50
CA PRO A 419 10.53 -4.18 -9.69
C PRO A 419 10.87 -4.10 -11.19
N GLY A 420 11.79 -3.21 -11.57
CA GLY A 420 12.31 -3.15 -12.94
C GLY A 420 13.32 -4.26 -13.24
N SER A 421 13.97 -4.79 -12.21
CA SER A 421 14.80 -6.00 -12.25
C SER A 421 15.01 -6.53 -10.83
N TYR A 422 15.24 -7.84 -10.70
CA TYR A 422 15.68 -8.44 -9.43
C TYR A 422 17.20 -8.41 -9.23
N LEU A 423 17.97 -7.97 -10.23
CA LEU A 423 19.44 -8.06 -10.19
C LEU A 423 20.08 -6.75 -9.74
N GLY A 424 20.93 -6.82 -8.71
CA GLY A 424 21.76 -5.69 -8.28
C GLY A 424 22.73 -5.22 -9.36
N THR A 425 23.20 -6.14 -10.22
CA THR A 425 24.03 -5.82 -11.40
C THR A 425 23.30 -4.97 -12.45
N GLN A 426 21.97 -4.88 -12.36
CA GLN A 426 21.10 -4.03 -13.18
C GLN A 426 20.48 -2.91 -12.35
N ASN A 427 21.03 -2.61 -11.17
CA ASN A 427 20.57 -1.58 -10.24
C ASN A 427 19.09 -1.73 -9.89
N PHE A 428 18.58 -2.97 -9.87
CA PHE A 428 17.18 -3.32 -9.66
C PHE A 428 16.19 -2.63 -10.63
N GLY A 429 16.67 -2.25 -11.81
CA GLY A 429 15.86 -1.65 -12.87
C GLY A 429 16.30 -0.24 -13.25
N THR A 430 15.47 0.44 -14.05
CA THR A 430 15.68 1.82 -14.49
C THR A 430 14.35 2.58 -14.57
N GLY A 431 14.41 3.91 -14.50
CA GLY A 431 13.24 4.77 -14.66
C GLY A 431 12.20 4.57 -13.56
N MET A 432 10.91 4.63 -13.90
CA MET A 432 9.83 4.55 -12.92
C MET A 432 9.69 3.20 -12.20
N TRP A 433 10.35 2.15 -12.72
CA TRP A 433 10.35 0.79 -12.16
C TRP A 433 11.64 0.49 -11.39
N GLN A 434 12.61 1.40 -11.35
CA GLN A 434 13.81 1.18 -10.54
C GLN A 434 13.43 1.17 -9.06
N VAL A 435 13.84 0.11 -8.35
CA VAL A 435 13.64 0.02 -6.90
C VAL A 435 14.58 1.02 -6.20
N PRO A 436 14.06 1.98 -5.41
CA PRO A 436 14.87 3.02 -4.78
C PRO A 436 15.53 2.54 -3.48
N GLY A 437 16.46 3.34 -2.93
CA GLY A 437 16.95 3.18 -1.54
C GLY A 437 17.87 1.97 -1.33
N LEU A 438 18.35 1.35 -2.42
CA LEU A 438 19.28 0.22 -2.42
C LEU A 438 20.54 0.52 -3.22
N GLU A 439 20.95 1.79 -3.30
CA GLU A 439 22.08 2.25 -4.10
C GLU A 439 23.41 1.62 -3.68
N SER A 440 23.55 1.24 -2.41
CA SER A 440 24.72 0.51 -1.89
C SER A 440 24.92 -0.84 -2.59
N TYR A 441 23.86 -1.48 -3.07
CA TYR A 441 23.87 -2.77 -3.74
C TYR A 441 23.96 -2.68 -5.27
N HIS A 442 23.89 -1.48 -5.85
CA HIS A 442 23.97 -1.28 -7.29
C HIS A 442 25.32 -1.78 -7.85
N GLY A 443 25.26 -2.56 -8.93
CA GLY A 443 26.41 -3.20 -9.56
C GLY A 443 26.88 -4.50 -8.89
N GLN A 444 26.30 -4.89 -7.75
CA GLN A 444 26.69 -6.12 -7.04
C GLN A 444 25.92 -7.35 -7.54
N ASP A 445 26.54 -8.53 -7.45
CA ASP A 445 25.88 -9.82 -7.72
C ASP A 445 25.01 -10.23 -6.51
N ILE A 446 23.91 -9.51 -6.33
CA ILE A 446 22.93 -9.73 -5.26
C ILE A 446 21.52 -9.67 -5.85
N PHE A 447 20.65 -10.56 -5.36
CA PHE A 447 19.24 -10.59 -5.76
C PHE A 447 18.41 -9.66 -4.88
N LEU A 448 17.36 -9.04 -5.42
CA LEU A 448 16.54 -8.07 -4.71
C LEU A 448 15.93 -8.64 -3.42
N THR A 449 15.48 -9.89 -3.43
CA THR A 449 14.97 -10.57 -2.21
C THR A 449 16.02 -10.62 -1.11
N GLU A 450 17.30 -10.80 -1.46
CA GLU A 450 18.40 -10.81 -0.49
C GLU A 450 18.66 -9.40 0.06
N ALA A 451 18.76 -8.39 -0.82
CA ALA A 451 19.02 -7.00 -0.41
C ALA A 451 17.95 -6.50 0.56
N LEU A 452 16.66 -6.71 0.25
CA LEU A 452 15.56 -6.32 1.14
C LEU A 452 15.60 -7.03 2.50
N THR A 453 16.07 -8.29 2.52
CA THR A 453 16.19 -9.10 3.74
C THR A 453 17.30 -8.58 4.64
N LEU A 454 18.45 -8.20 4.06
CA LEU A 454 19.57 -7.62 4.79
C LEU A 454 19.14 -6.31 5.47
N GLU A 455 18.54 -5.38 4.72
CA GLU A 455 18.07 -4.11 5.26
C GLU A 455 16.98 -4.28 6.33
N MET A 456 16.02 -5.19 6.12
CA MET A 456 15.01 -5.51 7.15
C MET A 456 15.64 -6.05 8.43
N ASN A 457 16.63 -6.94 8.31
CA ASN A 457 17.34 -7.49 9.46
C ASN A 457 18.14 -6.43 10.24
N GLU A 458 18.71 -5.44 9.54
CA GLU A 458 19.39 -4.31 10.19
C GLU A 458 18.41 -3.44 10.99
N GLU A 459 17.23 -3.13 10.42
CA GLU A 459 16.24 -2.31 11.12
C GLU A 459 15.54 -3.06 12.27
N ILE A 460 15.35 -4.37 12.14
CA ILE A 460 14.90 -5.22 13.26
C ILE A 460 15.96 -5.20 14.38
N GLU A 461 17.25 -5.32 14.06
CA GLU A 461 18.32 -5.25 15.05
C GLU A 461 18.31 -3.90 15.78
N ARG A 462 18.18 -2.79 15.05
CA ARG A 462 18.06 -1.45 15.66
C ARG A 462 16.85 -1.33 16.58
N ALA A 463 15.70 -1.87 16.20
CA ALA A 463 14.51 -1.86 17.05
C ALA A 463 14.72 -2.68 18.34
N VAL A 464 15.40 -3.83 18.25
CA VAL A 464 15.74 -4.66 19.42
C VAL A 464 16.77 -3.97 20.31
N ASP A 465 17.81 -3.35 19.74
CA ASP A 465 18.82 -2.60 20.48
C ASP A 465 18.20 -1.39 21.22
N ASP A 466 17.21 -0.75 20.60
CA ASP A 466 16.40 0.32 21.21
C ASP A 466 15.43 -0.18 22.29
N GLY A 467 15.22 -1.50 22.42
CA GLY A 467 14.27 -2.08 23.36
C GLY A 467 12.80 -1.80 23.04
N VAL A 468 12.46 -1.48 21.79
CA VAL A 468 11.10 -1.15 21.36
C VAL A 468 10.44 -2.33 20.63
N PRO A 469 9.12 -2.57 20.81
CA PRO A 469 8.42 -3.55 19.98
C PRO A 469 8.38 -3.07 18.52
N PHE A 470 8.48 -3.99 17.56
CA PHE A 470 8.46 -3.63 16.13
C PHE A 470 7.31 -4.27 15.36
N PHE A 471 6.81 -3.53 14.37
CA PHE A 471 5.96 -4.01 13.29
C PHE A 471 6.78 -3.98 12.01
N ALA A 472 7.30 -5.15 11.64
CA ALA A 472 8.06 -5.37 10.43
C ALA A 472 7.10 -5.82 9.32
N TYR A 473 6.77 -4.91 8.42
CA TYR A 473 6.02 -5.19 7.21
C TYR A 473 6.99 -5.51 6.08
N MET A 474 7.35 -6.80 5.99
CA MET A 474 8.20 -7.35 4.93
C MET A 474 7.33 -7.65 3.71
N SER A 475 7.25 -6.69 2.79
CA SER A 475 6.38 -6.74 1.62
C SER A 475 7.22 -7.00 0.38
N HIS A 476 7.53 -8.26 0.10
CA HIS A 476 8.41 -8.60 -1.02
C HIS A 476 7.87 -8.11 -2.36
N TYR A 477 8.78 -7.74 -3.26
CA TYR A 477 8.48 -7.66 -4.69
C TYR A 477 8.38 -9.05 -5.33
N ALA A 478 9.06 -10.04 -4.75
CA ALA A 478 8.87 -11.44 -5.13
C ALA A 478 7.42 -11.86 -4.88
N VAL A 479 6.79 -12.58 -5.79
CA VAL A 479 7.32 -13.29 -6.97
C VAL A 479 6.94 -12.64 -8.31
N HIS A 480 6.54 -11.36 -8.27
CA HIS A 480 6.06 -10.59 -9.42
C HIS A 480 7.05 -10.57 -10.59
N VAL A 481 6.56 -10.42 -11.82
CA VAL A 481 7.41 -10.17 -13.00
C VAL A 481 8.29 -8.92 -12.82
N PRO A 482 9.47 -8.83 -13.46
CA PRO A 482 10.05 -9.77 -14.43
C PRO A 482 10.66 -11.01 -13.78
N TRP A 483 10.30 -12.20 -14.26
CA TRP A 483 10.90 -13.44 -13.76
C TRP A 483 12.31 -13.62 -14.31
N ILE A 484 13.27 -13.52 -13.41
CA ILE A 484 14.70 -13.71 -13.66
C ILE A 484 15.15 -14.87 -12.77
N ASN A 485 15.96 -15.78 -13.32
CA ASN A 485 16.50 -16.88 -12.52
C ASN A 485 17.33 -16.33 -11.36
N ASP A 486 17.00 -16.76 -10.15
CA ASP A 486 17.92 -16.68 -9.04
C ASP A 486 18.86 -17.89 -9.10
N ASN A 487 20.08 -17.64 -9.57
CA ASN A 487 21.06 -18.69 -9.84
C ASN A 487 21.41 -19.53 -8.61
N ARG A 488 21.19 -19.00 -7.39
CA ARG A 488 21.42 -19.71 -6.12
C ARG A 488 20.60 -21.00 -6.02
N PHE A 489 19.43 -21.05 -6.67
CA PHE A 489 18.47 -22.15 -6.51
C PHE A 489 18.24 -22.97 -7.77
N THR A 490 18.79 -22.56 -8.93
CA THR A 490 18.57 -23.26 -10.21
C THR A 490 18.87 -24.76 -10.16
N ALA A 491 19.89 -25.17 -9.41
CA ALA A 491 20.28 -26.58 -9.25
C ALA A 491 19.21 -27.44 -8.55
N ASN A 492 18.27 -26.83 -7.81
CA ASN A 492 17.19 -27.52 -7.13
C ASN A 492 16.04 -27.92 -8.08
N TYR A 493 16.03 -27.40 -9.31
CA TYR A 493 14.96 -27.61 -10.29
C TYR A 493 15.49 -28.18 -11.62
N PRO A 494 16.14 -29.37 -11.62
CA PRO A 494 16.82 -29.90 -12.81
C PRO A 494 15.91 -30.26 -14.00
N GLY A 495 14.58 -30.16 -13.85
CA GLY A 495 13.58 -30.41 -14.89
C GLY A 495 12.83 -29.17 -15.38
N LEU A 496 13.03 -28.00 -14.75
CA LEU A 496 12.37 -26.76 -15.16
C LEU A 496 13.26 -25.92 -16.07
N SER A 497 12.64 -25.10 -16.91
CA SER A 497 13.36 -24.13 -17.75
C SER A 497 12.51 -22.88 -18.00
N GLY A 498 13.12 -21.83 -18.57
CA GLY A 498 12.41 -20.60 -18.92
C GLY A 498 11.73 -19.95 -17.71
N GLN A 499 10.48 -19.51 -17.91
CA GLN A 499 9.71 -18.79 -16.88
C GLN A 499 9.36 -19.67 -15.67
N GLU A 500 9.11 -20.98 -15.87
CA GLU A 500 8.80 -21.87 -14.74
C GLU A 500 10.01 -22.04 -13.81
N LEU A 501 11.21 -22.15 -14.38
CA LEU A 501 12.46 -22.17 -13.58
C LEU A 501 12.65 -20.84 -12.86
N ALA A 502 12.52 -19.71 -13.58
CA ALA A 502 12.68 -18.39 -12.98
C ALA A 502 11.73 -18.20 -11.81
N PHE A 503 10.43 -18.45 -12.01
CA PHE A 503 9.41 -18.36 -10.98
C PHE A 503 9.70 -19.25 -9.77
N ALA A 504 10.05 -20.52 -9.99
CA ALA A 504 10.40 -21.45 -8.91
C ALA A 504 11.62 -20.99 -8.10
N THR A 505 12.65 -20.44 -8.76
CA THR A 505 13.83 -19.92 -8.07
C THR A 505 13.55 -18.63 -7.29
N VAL A 506 12.63 -17.78 -7.76
CA VAL A 506 12.21 -16.58 -7.01
C VAL A 506 11.34 -16.96 -5.80
N ILE A 507 10.48 -17.98 -5.92
CA ILE A 507 9.74 -18.55 -4.77
C ILE A 507 10.72 -19.05 -3.69
N GLU A 508 11.72 -19.86 -4.07
CA GLU A 508 12.69 -20.36 -3.08
C GLU A 508 13.56 -19.24 -2.48
N GLY A 509 13.85 -18.19 -3.27
CA GLY A 509 14.51 -16.98 -2.77
C GLY A 509 13.67 -16.18 -1.76
N MET A 510 12.34 -16.14 -1.96
CA MET A 510 11.40 -15.56 -0.99
C MET A 510 11.35 -16.41 0.29
N ASP A 511 11.29 -17.74 0.18
CA ASP A 511 11.28 -18.63 1.35
C ASP A 511 12.59 -18.55 2.15
N LYS A 512 13.75 -18.45 1.46
CA LYS A 512 15.04 -18.17 2.12
C LYS A 512 14.98 -16.88 2.93
N SER A 513 14.39 -15.82 2.39
CA SER A 513 14.22 -14.54 3.11
C SER A 513 13.41 -14.73 4.41
N LEU A 514 12.30 -15.47 4.36
CA LEU A 514 11.54 -15.81 5.57
C LEU A 514 12.42 -16.55 6.60
N GLY A 515 13.21 -17.52 6.14
CA GLY A 515 14.16 -18.27 6.98
C GLY A 515 15.22 -17.39 7.63
N ASP A 516 15.82 -16.48 6.88
CA ASP A 516 16.89 -15.58 7.36
C ASP A 516 16.37 -14.57 8.38
N ILE A 517 15.17 -14.02 8.19
CA ILE A 517 14.55 -13.12 9.17
C ILE A 517 14.25 -13.88 10.46
N ILE A 518 13.67 -15.08 10.36
CA ILE A 518 13.43 -15.93 11.55
C ILE A 518 14.76 -16.26 12.26
N ALA A 519 15.83 -16.57 11.51
CA ALA A 519 17.15 -16.83 12.08
C ALA A 519 17.72 -15.58 12.78
N LYS A 520 17.55 -14.38 12.20
CA LYS A 520 17.95 -13.12 12.84
C LYS A 520 17.18 -12.87 14.14
N LEU A 521 15.87 -13.12 14.16
CA LEU A 521 15.06 -13.01 15.38
C LEU A 521 15.53 -13.97 16.48
N GLN A 522 15.95 -15.18 16.10
CA GLN A 522 16.53 -16.15 17.03
C GLN A 522 17.89 -15.70 17.56
N GLN A 523 18.74 -15.16 16.69
CA GLN A 523 20.03 -14.60 17.06
C GLN A 523 19.89 -13.45 18.07
N LEU A 524 18.90 -12.57 17.85
CA LEU A 524 18.60 -11.43 18.71
C LEU A 524 17.86 -11.82 20.00
N GLY A 525 17.44 -13.09 20.15
CA GLY A 525 16.74 -13.57 21.34
C GLY A 525 15.29 -13.08 21.48
N VAL A 526 14.67 -12.66 20.38
CA VAL A 526 13.29 -12.14 20.36
C VAL A 526 12.30 -13.02 19.59
N ALA A 527 12.74 -14.14 19.01
CA ALA A 527 11.89 -15.01 18.19
C ALA A 527 10.65 -15.56 18.94
N GLU A 528 10.77 -15.86 20.23
CA GLU A 528 9.66 -16.31 21.08
C GLU A 528 8.62 -15.21 21.32
N ASN A 529 9.01 -13.95 21.17
CA ASN A 529 8.17 -12.76 21.32
C ASN A 529 7.62 -12.24 19.98
N THR A 530 7.94 -12.90 18.85
CA THR A 530 7.58 -12.39 17.52
C THR A 530 6.52 -13.27 16.86
N LEU A 531 5.34 -12.69 16.61
CA LEU A 531 4.29 -13.29 15.80
C LEU A 531 4.62 -13.09 14.31
N VAL A 532 4.49 -14.15 13.52
CA VAL A 532 4.66 -14.13 12.06
C VAL A 532 3.31 -14.35 11.40
N ILE A 533 2.92 -13.42 10.52
CA ILE A 533 1.75 -13.51 9.66
C ILE A 533 2.27 -13.54 8.21
N PHE A 534 2.20 -14.70 7.57
CA PHE A 534 2.53 -14.87 6.16
C PHE A 534 1.27 -14.68 5.32
N TYR A 535 1.32 -13.86 4.27
CA TYR A 535 0.19 -13.56 3.39
C TYR A 535 0.62 -13.36 1.93
N SER A 536 -0.34 -13.39 1.00
CA SER A 536 -0.14 -12.96 -0.40
C SER A 536 -1.20 -11.94 -0.80
N ASP A 537 -0.85 -11.00 -1.68
CA ASP A 537 -1.71 -9.87 -2.02
C ASP A 537 -2.71 -10.13 -3.16
N ASN A 538 -2.52 -11.20 -3.93
CA ASN A 538 -3.45 -11.70 -4.96
C ASN A 538 -3.01 -13.09 -5.47
N GLY A 539 -3.76 -13.66 -6.41
CA GLY A 539 -3.46 -14.95 -7.03
C GLY A 539 -2.17 -14.99 -7.86
N SER A 540 -1.78 -16.17 -8.33
CA SER A 540 -0.53 -16.36 -9.08
C SER A 540 -0.48 -15.52 -10.36
N ASP A 541 0.66 -14.90 -10.67
CA ASP A 541 0.87 -14.26 -11.98
C ASP A 541 1.40 -15.26 -13.04
N LEU A 542 1.92 -16.42 -12.63
CA LEU A 542 2.36 -17.45 -13.57
C LEU A 542 1.17 -18.17 -14.20
N ARG A 543 0.84 -17.80 -15.44
CA ARG A 543 -0.28 -18.38 -16.20
C ARG A 543 0.01 -19.75 -16.81
N ASN A 544 1.29 -20.13 -16.92
CA ASN A 544 1.66 -21.41 -17.49
C ASN A 544 1.38 -22.54 -16.49
N GLY A 545 0.73 -23.60 -16.96
CA GLY A 545 0.42 -24.77 -16.14
C GLY A 545 -0.82 -24.64 -15.25
N ILE A 546 -1.56 -23.51 -15.27
CA ILE A 546 -2.77 -23.31 -14.43
C ILE A 546 -3.81 -24.43 -14.58
N GLU A 547 -3.78 -25.20 -15.66
CA GLU A 547 -4.61 -26.39 -15.86
C GLU A 547 -4.27 -27.55 -14.90
N GLU A 548 -3.08 -27.53 -14.29
CA GLU A 548 -2.63 -28.45 -13.22
C GLU A 548 -3.06 -27.97 -11.83
N SER A 549 -3.55 -26.74 -11.70
CA SER A 549 -4.07 -26.17 -10.44
C SER A 549 -5.46 -26.72 -10.15
N VAL A 550 -5.76 -26.92 -8.86
CA VAL A 550 -7.14 -27.24 -8.42
C VAL A 550 -8.04 -26.01 -8.41
N LEU A 551 -7.45 -24.81 -8.37
CA LEU A 551 -8.17 -23.54 -8.44
C LEU A 551 -8.12 -23.01 -9.87
N ARG A 552 -9.26 -22.51 -10.36
CA ARG A 552 -9.35 -21.89 -11.68
C ARG A 552 -8.83 -20.45 -11.64
N GLY A 553 -8.23 -20.00 -12.74
CA GLY A 553 -7.81 -18.62 -12.92
C GLY A 553 -6.47 -18.28 -12.29
N TYR A 554 -6.16 -16.99 -12.29
CA TYR A 554 -4.87 -16.40 -11.92
C TYR A 554 -5.08 -14.91 -11.57
N LYS A 555 -4.02 -14.18 -11.24
CA LYS A 555 -4.05 -12.72 -10.99
C LYS A 555 -4.96 -11.95 -11.96
N GLY A 556 -5.79 -11.07 -11.39
CA GLY A 556 -6.71 -10.20 -12.12
C GLY A 556 -7.99 -10.91 -12.59
N THR A 557 -8.25 -12.13 -12.14
CA THR A 557 -9.47 -12.88 -12.47
C THR A 557 -10.39 -13.06 -11.26
N CYS A 558 -11.68 -13.22 -11.52
CA CYS A 558 -12.73 -13.42 -10.50
C CYS A 558 -12.75 -14.83 -9.86
N TRP A 559 -12.02 -15.77 -10.45
CA TRP A 559 -11.95 -17.17 -10.04
C TRP A 559 -11.13 -17.37 -8.76
N GLU A 560 -11.28 -18.49 -8.07
CA GLU A 560 -10.58 -18.80 -6.81
C GLU A 560 -9.06 -18.66 -6.95
N GLY A 561 -8.47 -19.03 -8.08
CA GLY A 561 -7.03 -18.90 -8.33
C GLY A 561 -6.54 -17.45 -8.47
N GLY A 562 -7.45 -16.48 -8.62
CA GLY A 562 -7.15 -15.05 -8.63
C GLY A 562 -7.33 -14.34 -7.29
N VAL A 563 -8.14 -14.90 -6.38
CA VAL A 563 -8.53 -14.24 -5.11
C VAL A 563 -8.19 -15.05 -3.86
N ARG A 564 -8.00 -16.37 -3.93
CA ARG A 564 -7.66 -17.21 -2.78
C ARG A 564 -6.15 -17.30 -2.62
N VAL A 565 -5.65 -17.03 -1.43
CA VAL A 565 -4.21 -16.81 -1.15
C VAL A 565 -3.71 -17.63 0.04
N PRO A 566 -2.41 -17.96 0.10
CA PRO A 566 -1.85 -18.62 1.27
C PRO A 566 -1.82 -17.66 2.47
N LEU A 567 -2.31 -18.13 3.63
CA LEU A 567 -2.16 -17.46 4.92
C LEU A 567 -1.68 -18.45 5.99
N ILE A 568 -0.57 -18.12 6.65
CA ILE A 568 -0.02 -18.89 7.77
C ILE A 568 0.23 -17.94 8.93
N VAL A 569 -0.24 -18.32 10.11
CA VAL A 569 0.03 -17.58 11.35
C VAL A 569 0.76 -18.49 12.32
N GLY A 570 1.87 -18.03 12.88
CA GLY A 570 2.64 -18.78 13.86
C GLY A 570 3.66 -17.90 14.58
N TRP A 571 4.17 -18.37 15.71
CA TRP A 571 5.27 -17.70 16.40
C TRP A 571 6.60 -18.07 15.73
N ALA A 572 7.51 -17.10 15.59
CA ALA A 572 8.80 -17.32 14.93
C ALA A 572 9.61 -18.44 15.62
N LYS A 573 9.44 -18.57 16.94
CA LYS A 573 9.85 -19.74 17.72
C LYS A 573 8.81 -20.06 18.79
N ILE A 574 8.47 -21.34 18.93
CA ILE A 574 7.51 -21.80 19.93
C ILE A 574 8.14 -21.81 21.32
N ASP A 575 7.46 -21.19 22.27
CA ASP A 575 7.73 -21.28 23.70
C ASP A 575 6.42 -21.17 24.48
N ALA A 576 5.93 -22.30 24.98
CA ALA A 576 4.66 -22.37 25.71
C ALA A 576 4.68 -21.62 27.06
N ALA A 577 5.86 -21.28 27.59
CA ALA A 577 5.99 -20.48 28.81
C ALA A 577 5.99 -18.96 28.52
N ASN A 578 6.09 -18.56 27.25
CA ASN A 578 6.10 -17.17 26.86
C ASN A 578 4.72 -16.52 27.15
N PRO A 579 4.68 -15.33 27.79
CA PRO A 579 3.42 -14.69 28.15
C PRO A 579 2.59 -14.27 26.95
N PHE A 580 3.21 -13.82 25.84
CA PHE A 580 2.48 -13.43 24.64
C PHE A 580 1.86 -14.65 23.95
N GLN A 581 2.58 -15.78 23.90
CA GLN A 581 2.05 -17.04 23.38
C GLN A 581 0.93 -17.61 24.26
N THR A 582 0.98 -17.37 25.57
CA THR A 582 -0.10 -17.75 26.48
C THR A 582 -1.37 -16.91 26.22
N GLN A 583 -1.20 -15.61 25.94
CA GLN A 583 -2.32 -14.70 25.64
C GLN A 583 -2.91 -14.91 24.23
N LEU A 584 -2.08 -15.26 23.27
CA LEU A 584 -2.44 -15.57 21.89
C LEU A 584 -1.88 -16.95 21.51
N ALA A 585 -2.53 -17.98 22.05
CA ALA A 585 -2.15 -19.37 21.84
C ALA A 585 -2.51 -19.83 20.43
N VAL A 586 -1.53 -19.92 19.54
CA VAL A 586 -1.73 -20.43 18.18
C VAL A 586 -1.52 -21.94 18.17
N PRO A 587 -2.53 -22.76 17.82
CA PRO A 587 -2.39 -24.21 17.79
C PRO A 587 -1.49 -24.64 16.63
N GLN A 588 -0.50 -25.47 16.94
CA GLN A 588 0.51 -25.96 16.00
C GLN A 588 -0.08 -26.97 15.01
N ASN A 589 0.46 -26.99 13.79
CA ASN A 589 0.08 -27.87 12.69
C ASN A 589 -1.45 -27.99 12.52
N SER A 590 -2.16 -26.87 12.68
CA SER A 590 -3.61 -26.83 12.64
C SER A 590 -4.11 -26.08 11.40
N ILE A 591 -5.42 -26.18 11.14
CA ILE A 591 -6.07 -25.48 10.02
C ILE A 591 -7.29 -24.71 10.49
N GLU A 592 -7.51 -23.56 9.87
CA GLU A 592 -8.75 -22.79 9.87
C GLU A 592 -9.39 -22.86 8.49
N ASN A 593 -10.69 -23.18 8.44
CA ASN A 593 -11.44 -23.29 7.20
C ASN A 593 -12.45 -22.15 7.02
N ASP A 594 -12.70 -21.33 8.05
CA ASP A 594 -13.53 -20.14 7.91
C ASP A 594 -12.93 -19.14 6.91
N ILE A 595 -13.81 -18.38 6.27
CA ILE A 595 -13.44 -17.31 5.33
C ILE A 595 -12.77 -16.18 6.11
N VAL A 596 -11.62 -15.72 5.64
CA VAL A 596 -10.96 -14.48 6.10
C VAL A 596 -10.58 -13.59 4.91
N CYS A 597 -10.57 -12.28 5.13
CA CYS A 597 -10.48 -11.24 4.09
C CYS A 597 -9.30 -10.29 4.37
N PRO A 598 -8.80 -9.55 3.37
CA PRO A 598 -7.62 -8.71 3.56
C PRO A 598 -7.86 -7.56 4.54
N GLU A 599 -9.08 -7.00 4.57
CA GLU A 599 -9.49 -5.96 5.51
C GLU A 599 -9.45 -6.41 6.98
N ASP A 600 -9.52 -7.73 7.25
CA ASP A 600 -9.46 -8.28 8.61
C ASP A 600 -8.07 -8.13 9.25
N MET A 601 -7.01 -7.95 8.45
CA MET A 601 -5.64 -7.80 8.96
C MET A 601 -5.47 -6.55 9.82
N PHE A 602 -6.16 -5.47 9.47
CA PHE A 602 -6.10 -4.19 10.18
C PHE A 602 -6.55 -4.31 11.65
N PRO A 603 -7.80 -4.70 11.96
CA PRO A 603 -8.26 -4.79 13.34
C PRO A 603 -7.53 -5.90 14.11
N THR A 604 -7.08 -6.95 13.43
CA THR A 604 -6.31 -8.03 14.04
C THR A 604 -4.96 -7.55 14.56
N VAL A 605 -4.18 -6.87 13.71
CA VAL A 605 -2.88 -6.34 14.09
C VAL A 605 -3.03 -5.22 15.12
N ALA A 606 -4.05 -4.35 14.98
CA ALA A 606 -4.38 -3.34 15.96
C ALA A 606 -4.71 -3.96 17.34
N ALA A 607 -5.51 -5.03 17.38
CA ALA A 607 -5.85 -5.73 18.62
C ALA A 607 -4.61 -6.36 19.29
N ILE A 608 -3.74 -7.02 18.53
CA ILE A 608 -2.48 -7.60 19.04
C ILE A 608 -1.57 -6.51 19.61
N ALA A 609 -1.50 -5.38 18.92
CA ALA A 609 -0.73 -4.22 19.34
C ALA A 609 -1.42 -3.39 20.43
N SER A 610 -2.65 -3.74 20.84
CA SER A 610 -3.50 -2.92 21.72
C SER A 610 -3.52 -1.45 21.28
N ALA A 611 -3.71 -1.23 19.98
CA ALA A 611 -3.83 0.08 19.34
C ALA A 611 -5.30 0.34 19.06
N ASP A 612 -5.80 1.47 19.56
CA ASP A 612 -7.20 1.86 19.42
C ASP A 612 -7.45 2.54 18.07
N TYR A 613 -8.66 2.37 17.55
CA TYR A 613 -9.18 3.09 16.38
C TYR A 613 -10.67 3.37 16.58
N SER A 614 -11.16 4.43 15.95
CA SER A 614 -12.57 4.85 16.07
C SER A 614 -13.23 5.17 14.73
N HIS A 615 -12.49 5.04 13.61
CA HIS A 615 -13.04 5.23 12.29
C HIS A 615 -13.76 3.96 11.82
N GLU A 616 -14.62 4.11 10.83
CA GLU A 616 -15.33 2.99 10.21
C GLU A 616 -14.34 2.10 9.47
N ILE A 617 -14.38 0.80 9.77
CA ILE A 617 -13.66 -0.26 9.08
C ILE A 617 -14.66 -1.36 8.71
N ASP A 618 -14.29 -2.23 7.77
CA ASP A 618 -15.09 -3.37 7.34
C ASP A 618 -14.53 -4.71 7.83
N GLY A 619 -13.26 -4.75 8.25
CA GLY A 619 -12.60 -5.95 8.75
C GLY A 619 -13.04 -6.37 10.15
N HIS A 620 -12.80 -7.65 10.46
CA HIS A 620 -13.04 -8.25 11.77
C HIS A 620 -11.75 -8.75 12.43
N ASP A 621 -11.66 -8.68 13.76
CA ASP A 621 -10.51 -9.21 14.50
C ASP A 621 -10.41 -10.75 14.36
N LEU A 622 -9.27 -11.23 13.84
CA LEU A 622 -8.97 -12.64 13.65
C LEU A 622 -8.27 -13.30 14.84
N THR A 623 -7.98 -12.59 15.93
CA THR A 623 -7.36 -13.22 17.10
C THR A 623 -8.17 -14.39 17.68
N PRO A 624 -9.53 -14.45 17.62
CA PRO A 624 -10.28 -15.65 17.97
C PRO A 624 -9.95 -16.85 17.06
N TYR A 625 -9.78 -16.63 15.76
CA TYR A 625 -9.38 -17.65 14.79
C TYR A 625 -7.95 -18.14 15.03
N PHE A 626 -7.04 -17.22 15.38
CA PHE A 626 -5.66 -17.56 15.72
C PHE A 626 -5.61 -18.48 16.93
N ARG A 627 -6.51 -18.26 17.91
CA ARG A 627 -6.66 -19.10 19.12
C ARG A 627 -7.44 -20.41 18.88
N ALA A 628 -7.99 -20.61 17.68
CA ALA A 628 -8.99 -21.65 17.41
C ALA A 628 -10.17 -21.63 18.41
N THR A 629 -10.62 -20.43 18.78
CA THR A 629 -11.84 -20.26 19.56
C THR A 629 -13.02 -20.84 18.75
N PRO A 630 -13.83 -21.76 19.31
CA PRO A 630 -14.92 -22.37 18.57
C PRO A 630 -15.96 -21.34 18.05
N GLY A 631 -16.51 -21.61 16.87
CA GLY A 631 -17.56 -20.80 16.24
C GLY A 631 -17.03 -19.82 15.19
N HIS A 632 -17.97 -19.16 14.49
CA HIS A 632 -17.66 -18.10 13.53
C HIS A 632 -17.55 -16.77 14.28
N HIS A 633 -16.43 -16.07 14.09
CA HIS A 633 -16.15 -14.75 14.70
C HIS A 633 -16.20 -13.61 13.69
N ARG A 634 -16.46 -13.92 12.42
CA ARG A 634 -16.84 -12.99 11.36
C ARG A 634 -17.96 -13.57 10.49
N PRO A 635 -18.73 -12.74 9.78
CA PRO A 635 -19.63 -13.22 8.74
C PRO A 635 -18.86 -14.12 7.77
N GLN A 636 -19.39 -15.29 7.41
CA GLN A 636 -18.76 -16.20 6.46
C GLN A 636 -18.98 -15.70 5.03
N ARG A 637 -18.51 -14.48 4.77
CA ARG A 637 -18.73 -13.71 3.55
C ARG A 637 -17.42 -13.06 3.08
N PHE A 638 -17.20 -13.04 1.77
CA PHE A 638 -16.19 -12.25 1.09
C PHE A 638 -16.85 -11.51 -0.08
N VAL A 639 -16.62 -10.19 -0.14
CA VAL A 639 -17.15 -9.32 -1.18
C VAL A 639 -15.99 -8.67 -1.90
N HIS A 640 -15.93 -8.83 -3.22
CA HIS A 640 -14.92 -8.19 -4.04
C HIS A 640 -15.58 -7.43 -5.19
N HIS A 641 -15.30 -6.13 -5.25
CA HIS A 641 -15.77 -5.27 -6.33
C HIS A 641 -14.61 -4.84 -7.22
N PHE A 642 -14.66 -5.20 -8.51
CA PHE A 642 -13.62 -4.91 -9.48
C PHE A 642 -14.24 -4.33 -10.76
N PRO A 643 -14.63 -3.03 -10.76
CA PRO A 643 -15.28 -2.38 -11.90
C PRO A 643 -14.26 -1.93 -12.94
N HIS A 644 -13.33 -2.83 -13.28
CA HIS A 644 -12.22 -2.65 -14.20
C HIS A 644 -11.97 -3.96 -14.95
N GLY A 645 -11.27 -3.93 -16.08
CA GLY A 645 -10.72 -5.14 -16.68
C GLY A 645 -9.24 -5.32 -16.40
N HIS A 646 -8.80 -6.57 -16.33
CA HIS A 646 -7.39 -6.94 -16.28
C HIS A 646 -7.16 -8.36 -16.83
N GLY A 647 -7.72 -9.38 -16.15
CA GLY A 647 -7.73 -10.77 -16.59
C GLY A 647 -9.15 -11.26 -16.85
N THR A 648 -10.05 -11.05 -15.88
CA THR A 648 -11.48 -10.95 -16.11
C THR A 648 -11.83 -9.48 -16.34
N ASP A 649 -12.75 -9.21 -17.25
CA ASP A 649 -13.35 -7.87 -17.39
C ASP A 649 -14.20 -7.53 -16.16
N HIS A 650 -14.75 -6.32 -16.11
CA HIS A 650 -15.51 -5.75 -14.98
C HIS A 650 -16.38 -6.78 -14.25
N PHE A 651 -16.14 -7.02 -12.97
CA PHE A 651 -16.86 -8.01 -12.19
C PHE A 651 -17.06 -7.62 -10.72
N ALA A 652 -17.98 -8.33 -10.06
CA ALA A 652 -18.11 -8.38 -8.62
C ALA A 652 -18.29 -9.84 -8.17
N VAL A 653 -17.80 -10.18 -6.98
CA VAL A 653 -17.90 -11.51 -6.40
C VAL A 653 -18.54 -11.40 -5.02
N LEU A 654 -19.50 -12.29 -4.76
CA LEU A 654 -19.97 -12.62 -3.42
C LEU A 654 -19.66 -14.08 -3.15
N ARG A 655 -18.81 -14.34 -2.17
CA ARG A 655 -18.62 -15.66 -1.56
C ARG A 655 -19.36 -15.66 -0.24
N GLU A 656 -20.31 -16.57 -0.05
CA GLU A 656 -21.07 -16.72 1.20
C GLU A 656 -21.21 -18.20 1.56
N GLY A 657 -20.66 -18.59 2.71
CA GLY A 657 -20.57 -20.00 3.11
C GLY A 657 -19.91 -20.82 2.01
N ASP A 658 -20.62 -21.82 1.50
CA ASP A 658 -20.18 -22.71 0.41
C ASP A 658 -20.49 -22.22 -1.00
N TRP A 659 -21.17 -21.08 -1.14
CA TRP A 659 -21.62 -20.57 -2.43
C TRP A 659 -20.82 -19.37 -2.92
N LYS A 660 -20.55 -19.30 -4.22
CA LYS A 660 -19.87 -18.18 -4.85
C LYS A 660 -20.68 -17.70 -6.06
N LEU A 661 -21.15 -16.45 -5.99
CA LEU A 661 -21.75 -15.73 -7.09
C LEU A 661 -20.69 -14.84 -7.74
N ILE A 662 -20.60 -14.90 -9.07
CA ILE A 662 -19.81 -13.98 -9.89
C ILE A 662 -20.79 -13.19 -10.76
N TYR A 663 -20.73 -11.86 -10.64
CA TYR A 663 -21.50 -10.90 -11.45
C TYR A 663 -20.55 -10.19 -12.42
N GLU A 664 -20.67 -10.48 -13.72
CA GLU A 664 -19.88 -9.82 -14.77
C GLU A 664 -20.68 -8.65 -15.37
N TYR A 665 -20.14 -7.43 -15.32
CA TYR A 665 -20.77 -6.24 -15.86
C TYR A 665 -20.71 -6.23 -17.38
N ARG A 666 -21.88 -6.09 -18.02
CA ARG A 666 -22.09 -5.96 -19.47
C ARG A 666 -23.42 -5.22 -19.70
N ALA A 667 -23.73 -4.87 -20.95
CA ALA A 667 -25.07 -4.36 -21.30
C ALA A 667 -26.21 -5.28 -20.83
N THR A 668 -25.97 -6.60 -20.84
CA THR A 668 -26.76 -7.59 -20.11
C THR A 668 -25.80 -8.41 -19.25
N PRO A 669 -25.84 -8.28 -17.91
CA PRO A 669 -24.87 -8.88 -17.02
C PRO A 669 -24.95 -10.40 -17.05
N VAL A 670 -23.80 -11.04 -16.88
CA VAL A 670 -23.70 -12.50 -16.74
C VAL A 670 -23.56 -12.82 -15.26
N ARG A 671 -24.36 -13.77 -14.78
CA ARG A 671 -24.30 -14.27 -13.40
C ARG A 671 -23.88 -15.73 -13.44
N ARG A 672 -22.89 -16.09 -12.64
CA ARG A 672 -22.40 -17.47 -12.50
C ARG A 672 -22.45 -17.88 -11.05
N LEU A 673 -22.81 -19.13 -10.79
CA LEU A 673 -22.99 -19.63 -9.44
C LEU A 673 -22.25 -20.95 -9.26
N PHE A 674 -21.42 -21.04 -8.22
CA PHE A 674 -20.65 -22.24 -7.90
C PHE A 674 -20.83 -22.63 -6.44
N ASN A 675 -20.82 -23.94 -6.16
CA ASN A 675 -20.70 -24.47 -4.81
C ASN A 675 -19.27 -24.99 -4.61
N LEU A 676 -18.44 -24.25 -3.88
CA LEU A 676 -17.00 -24.55 -3.78
C LEU A 676 -16.69 -25.76 -2.88
N ALA A 677 -17.63 -26.20 -2.03
CA ALA A 677 -17.45 -27.45 -1.28
C ALA A 677 -17.51 -28.67 -2.20
N ALA A 678 -18.30 -28.61 -3.27
CA ALA A 678 -18.43 -29.67 -4.27
C ALA A 678 -17.53 -29.46 -5.51
N ASP A 679 -17.21 -28.21 -5.84
CA ASP A 679 -16.54 -27.82 -7.07
C ASP A 679 -15.56 -26.66 -6.82
N LEU A 680 -14.45 -26.98 -6.16
CA LEU A 680 -13.39 -26.03 -5.85
C LEU A 680 -12.76 -25.41 -7.13
N GLY A 681 -12.81 -26.13 -8.25
CA GLY A 681 -12.29 -25.69 -9.55
C GLY A 681 -13.25 -24.82 -10.36
N GLU A 682 -14.45 -24.49 -9.85
CA GLU A 682 -15.44 -23.62 -10.51
C GLU A 682 -15.73 -24.06 -11.96
N THR A 683 -15.96 -25.37 -12.13
CA THR A 683 -16.16 -26.03 -13.42
C THR A 683 -17.64 -26.21 -13.80
N ASN A 684 -18.55 -26.22 -12.82
CA ASN A 684 -19.97 -26.46 -13.00
C ASN A 684 -20.81 -25.24 -12.58
N ASP A 685 -21.22 -24.44 -13.57
CA ASP A 685 -22.05 -23.26 -13.35
C ASP A 685 -23.52 -23.64 -13.07
N LEU A 686 -23.97 -23.37 -11.85
CA LEU A 686 -25.29 -23.73 -11.33
C LEU A 686 -26.35 -22.63 -11.51
N ALA A 687 -26.00 -21.49 -12.12
CA ALA A 687 -26.89 -20.33 -12.17
C ALA A 687 -28.26 -20.63 -12.84
N ALA A 688 -28.27 -21.50 -13.85
CA ALA A 688 -29.50 -21.89 -14.55
C ALA A 688 -30.38 -22.87 -13.75
N SER A 689 -29.78 -23.69 -12.88
CA SER A 689 -30.49 -24.69 -12.08
C SER A 689 -30.90 -24.21 -10.70
N GLU A 690 -30.29 -23.13 -10.20
CA GLU A 690 -30.55 -22.54 -8.87
C GLU A 690 -30.92 -21.05 -9.00
N PRO A 691 -31.98 -20.70 -9.76
CA PRO A 691 -32.34 -19.30 -10.04
C PRO A 691 -32.67 -18.50 -8.77
N ASP A 692 -33.35 -19.12 -7.81
CA ASP A 692 -33.72 -18.53 -6.52
C ASP A 692 -32.47 -18.10 -5.74
N ARG A 693 -31.43 -18.96 -5.74
CA ARG A 693 -30.14 -18.66 -5.09
C ARG A 693 -29.39 -17.53 -5.79
N VAL A 694 -29.44 -17.50 -7.13
CA VAL A 694 -28.87 -16.38 -7.89
C VAL A 694 -29.55 -15.07 -7.50
N MET A 695 -30.89 -15.06 -7.36
CA MET A 695 -31.63 -13.88 -6.91
C MET A 695 -31.22 -13.45 -5.51
N ALA A 696 -31.28 -14.36 -4.52
CA ALA A 696 -30.90 -14.10 -3.14
C ALA A 696 -29.47 -13.55 -3.02
N MET A 697 -28.48 -14.22 -3.63
CA MET A 697 -27.09 -13.80 -3.57
C MET A 697 -26.84 -12.50 -4.35
N THR A 698 -27.58 -12.21 -5.41
CA THR A 698 -27.45 -10.94 -6.14
C THR A 698 -27.97 -9.78 -5.29
N ARG A 699 -29.06 -9.97 -4.54
CA ARG A 699 -29.58 -9.00 -3.57
C ARG A 699 -28.54 -8.70 -2.48
N VAL A 700 -27.99 -9.74 -1.85
CA VAL A 700 -26.93 -9.58 -0.84
C VAL A 700 -25.72 -8.84 -1.40
N LEU A 701 -25.27 -9.18 -2.62
CA LEU A 701 -24.17 -8.48 -3.28
C LEU A 701 -24.49 -7.00 -3.50
N ALA A 702 -25.68 -6.66 -4.01
CA ALA A 702 -26.08 -5.28 -4.26
C ALA A 702 -26.16 -4.47 -2.96
N GLY A 703 -26.71 -5.06 -1.90
CA GLY A 703 -26.79 -4.46 -0.56
C GLY A 703 -25.41 -4.18 0.05
N GLU A 704 -24.49 -5.14 0.00
CA GLU A 704 -23.12 -4.95 0.51
C GLU A 704 -22.38 -3.85 -0.26
N LEU A 705 -22.49 -3.82 -1.59
CA LEU A 705 -21.84 -2.79 -2.40
C LEU A 705 -22.39 -1.39 -2.11
N HIS A 706 -23.71 -1.26 -1.91
CA HIS A 706 -24.29 0.01 -1.46
C HIS A 706 -23.84 0.39 -0.05
N ARG A 707 -23.78 -0.58 0.88
CA ARG A 707 -23.27 -0.35 2.24
C ARG A 707 -21.83 0.17 2.24
N TYR A 708 -20.98 -0.35 1.37
CA TYR A 708 -19.61 0.13 1.20
C TYR A 708 -19.52 1.48 0.48
N GLY A 709 -20.61 1.99 -0.11
CA GLY A 709 -20.56 3.18 -0.96
C GLY A 709 -19.75 2.94 -2.24
N ALA A 710 -19.90 1.75 -2.83
CA ALA A 710 -19.19 1.35 -4.04
C ALA A 710 -19.41 2.32 -5.20
N GLN A 711 -18.35 2.55 -5.98
CA GLN A 711 -18.46 3.21 -7.28
C GLN A 711 -18.60 2.15 -8.36
N PHE A 712 -19.61 2.27 -9.20
CA PHE A 712 -19.95 1.25 -10.19
C PHE A 712 -19.38 1.56 -11.57
N THR A 713 -19.26 0.52 -12.40
CA THR A 713 -19.04 0.63 -13.84
C THR A 713 -20.03 1.62 -14.46
N GLU A 714 -19.61 2.42 -15.46
CA GLU A 714 -20.46 3.40 -16.13
C GLU A 714 -20.72 3.03 -17.59
N PHE A 715 -21.88 3.40 -18.14
CA PHE A 715 -22.10 3.34 -19.58
C PHE A 715 -21.24 4.40 -20.30
N THR A 716 -20.45 3.99 -21.29
CA THR A 716 -19.57 4.92 -22.02
C THR A 716 -20.34 6.05 -22.71
N ALA A 717 -21.58 5.80 -23.13
CA ALA A 717 -22.37 6.76 -23.90
C ALA A 717 -23.03 7.84 -23.04
N THR A 718 -23.41 7.52 -21.79
CA THR A 718 -24.21 8.42 -20.93
C THR A 718 -23.47 8.83 -19.65
N GLY A 719 -22.48 8.07 -19.20
CA GLY A 719 -21.85 8.24 -17.88
C GLY A 719 -22.72 7.75 -16.72
N GLU A 720 -23.86 7.12 -17.00
CA GLU A 720 -24.73 6.56 -15.97
C GLU A 720 -24.10 5.31 -15.36
N THR A 721 -24.16 5.19 -14.04
CA THR A 721 -23.63 4.06 -13.27
C THR A 721 -24.49 2.81 -13.45
N ILE A 722 -23.86 1.64 -13.43
CA ILE A 722 -24.46 0.33 -13.62
C ILE A 722 -24.29 -0.49 -12.34
N PRO A 723 -25.09 -0.27 -11.29
CA PRO A 723 -25.06 -1.14 -10.11
C PRO A 723 -25.56 -2.56 -10.44
N PRO A 724 -25.18 -3.58 -9.65
CA PRO A 724 -25.83 -4.89 -9.73
C PRO A 724 -27.32 -4.79 -9.46
N TYR A 725 -28.09 -5.63 -10.16
CA TYR A 725 -29.54 -5.70 -10.01
C TYR A 725 -30.00 -7.16 -9.97
N ILE A 726 -31.08 -7.45 -9.24
CA ILE A 726 -31.64 -8.81 -9.14
C ILE A 726 -32.19 -9.29 -10.49
N PRO A 727 -32.13 -10.58 -10.84
CA PRO A 727 -32.65 -11.09 -12.11
C PRO A 727 -34.18 -10.96 -12.22
N ASP A 728 -34.72 -10.97 -13.46
CA ASP A 728 -36.17 -10.82 -13.71
C ASP A 728 -36.83 -12.19 -13.65
N LEU A 729 -37.20 -12.63 -12.45
CA LEU A 729 -37.74 -13.97 -12.21
C LEU A 729 -39.11 -13.88 -11.52
N PRO A 730 -40.22 -13.69 -12.27
CA PRO A 730 -41.56 -13.46 -11.69
C PRO A 730 -42.18 -14.67 -10.99
N ALA A 731 -41.46 -15.81 -10.97
CA ALA A 731 -41.88 -17.02 -10.28
C ALA A 731 -41.12 -17.27 -8.97
N VAL A 732 -40.12 -16.44 -8.66
CA VAL A 732 -39.34 -16.54 -7.42
C VAL A 732 -40.01 -15.67 -6.36
N ASP A 733 -40.20 -16.29 -5.20
CA ASP A 733 -40.79 -15.76 -3.97
C ASP A 733 -39.99 -16.43 -2.84
N LEU A 734 -38.95 -15.75 -2.35
CA LEU A 734 -37.94 -16.36 -1.48
C LEU A 734 -38.44 -16.61 -0.07
N ASP A 735 -39.28 -15.74 0.47
CA ASP A 735 -39.84 -15.86 1.81
C ASP A 735 -41.20 -16.60 1.85
N ASN A 736 -41.77 -16.90 0.69
CA ASN A 736 -42.99 -17.66 0.47
C ASN A 736 -44.26 -17.01 1.04
N ASP A 737 -44.32 -15.68 1.01
CA ASP A 737 -45.47 -14.89 1.49
C ASP A 737 -46.59 -14.78 0.43
N GLY A 738 -46.28 -15.12 -0.83
CA GLY A 738 -47.15 -15.06 -2.00
C GLY A 738 -47.00 -13.80 -2.84
N VAL A 739 -45.98 -12.96 -2.59
CA VAL A 739 -45.58 -11.81 -3.39
C VAL A 739 -44.22 -12.13 -4.03
N PRO A 740 -44.14 -12.25 -5.36
CA PRO A 740 -42.86 -12.48 -6.02
C PRO A 740 -41.85 -11.36 -5.73
N ASP A 741 -40.58 -11.71 -5.49
CA ASP A 741 -39.50 -10.77 -5.17
C ASP A 741 -39.38 -9.58 -6.16
N VAL A 742 -39.70 -9.80 -7.44
CA VAL A 742 -39.66 -8.75 -8.47
C VAL A 742 -40.79 -7.72 -8.35
N ASN A 743 -41.85 -8.03 -7.60
CA ASN A 743 -42.92 -7.11 -7.26
C ASN A 743 -42.63 -6.37 -5.96
N GLU A 744 -41.86 -6.97 -5.07
CA GLU A 744 -41.40 -6.39 -3.82
C GLU A 744 -40.23 -5.42 -4.03
N ASP A 745 -39.35 -5.72 -4.98
CA ASP A 745 -38.31 -4.81 -5.50
C ASP A 745 -38.55 -4.53 -7.01
N PRO A 746 -39.54 -3.67 -7.36
CA PRO A 746 -39.88 -3.36 -8.76
C PRO A 746 -38.74 -2.73 -9.55
N ASN A 747 -37.86 -2.01 -8.87
CA ASN A 747 -36.75 -1.30 -9.50
C ASN A 747 -35.49 -2.19 -9.62
N ARG A 748 -35.50 -3.33 -8.92
CA ARG A 748 -34.55 -4.44 -8.96
C ARG A 748 -33.16 -4.10 -8.44
N ASN A 749 -33.00 -3.03 -7.67
CA ASN A 749 -31.71 -2.59 -7.17
C ASN A 749 -31.18 -3.48 -6.02
N GLY A 750 -31.98 -4.44 -5.53
CA GLY A 750 -31.63 -5.33 -4.43
C GLY A 750 -31.60 -4.64 -3.06
N LEU A 751 -32.18 -3.45 -2.95
CA LEU A 751 -32.37 -2.70 -1.72
C LEU A 751 -33.87 -2.68 -1.38
N GLN A 752 -34.19 -2.42 -0.13
CA GLN A 752 -35.55 -2.12 0.28
C GLN A 752 -35.75 -0.60 0.24
N ASP A 753 -36.46 -0.10 -0.76
CA ASP A 753 -36.79 1.33 -0.89
C ASP A 753 -38.09 1.71 -0.17
N PRO A 754 -38.31 3.01 0.15
CA PRO A 754 -39.55 3.45 0.75
C PRO A 754 -40.78 3.07 -0.10
N GLY A 755 -41.66 2.27 0.47
CA GLY A 755 -42.87 1.76 -0.21
C GLY A 755 -42.74 0.35 -0.75
N GLU A 756 -41.59 -0.31 -0.56
CA GLU A 756 -41.35 -1.71 -0.92
C GLU A 756 -41.47 -2.62 0.31
N THR A 757 -42.07 -3.79 0.13
CA THR A 757 -41.98 -4.91 1.08
C THR A 757 -40.60 -5.55 1.00
N ASN A 758 -40.22 -6.33 2.01
CA ASN A 758 -38.89 -6.92 2.11
C ASN A 758 -38.90 -8.35 1.57
N PRO A 759 -38.21 -8.64 0.45
CA PRO A 759 -38.25 -9.97 -0.17
C PRO A 759 -37.53 -11.09 0.60
N ASP A 760 -36.88 -10.75 1.71
CA ASP A 760 -36.25 -11.72 2.61
C ASP A 760 -37.03 -11.83 3.95
N ASN A 761 -38.20 -11.21 4.06
CA ASN A 761 -39.00 -11.16 5.28
C ASN A 761 -40.50 -11.06 4.96
N ALA A 762 -41.19 -12.20 5.08
CA ALA A 762 -42.59 -12.37 4.76
C ALA A 762 -43.57 -11.44 5.48
N ASN A 763 -43.14 -10.68 6.50
CA ASN A 763 -43.95 -9.77 7.30
C ASN A 763 -43.15 -8.47 7.53
N SER A 764 -43.27 -7.55 6.60
CA SER A 764 -42.47 -6.32 6.54
C SER A 764 -42.80 -5.34 7.67
N ASP A 765 -44.04 -5.29 8.14
CA ASP A 765 -44.48 -4.36 9.18
C ASP A 765 -44.37 -4.91 10.62
N GLY A 766 -44.15 -6.22 10.76
CA GLY A 766 -43.98 -6.91 12.04
C GLY A 766 -45.29 -7.23 12.77
N ASP A 767 -46.44 -7.24 12.11
CA ASP A 767 -47.74 -7.45 12.76
C ASP A 767 -48.20 -8.91 12.94
N ASN A 768 -47.45 -9.84 12.35
CA ASN A 768 -47.68 -11.29 12.28
C ASN A 768 -48.74 -11.74 11.25
N VAL A 769 -48.97 -10.92 10.23
CA VAL A 769 -49.63 -11.29 8.98
C VAL A 769 -48.60 -11.16 7.86
N ASP A 770 -48.58 -12.12 6.95
CA ASP A 770 -47.61 -12.09 5.86
C ASP A 770 -48.04 -11.09 4.76
N ASP A 771 -47.10 -10.41 4.10
CA ASP A 771 -47.37 -9.27 3.22
C ASP A 771 -48.30 -9.66 2.06
N GLY A 772 -48.11 -10.84 1.47
CA GLY A 772 -49.01 -11.38 0.45
C GLY A 772 -50.42 -11.68 0.96
N ALA A 773 -50.59 -12.05 2.23
CA ALA A 773 -51.92 -12.20 2.83
C ALA A 773 -52.58 -10.83 3.02
N GLU A 774 -51.83 -9.83 3.46
CA GLU A 774 -52.30 -8.46 3.58
C GLU A 774 -52.73 -7.88 2.24
N ALA A 775 -51.91 -8.07 1.20
CA ALA A 775 -52.24 -7.68 -0.17
C ALA A 775 -53.55 -8.33 -0.66
N ARG A 776 -53.77 -9.63 -0.39
CA ARG A 776 -55.02 -10.34 -0.73
C ARG A 776 -56.23 -9.80 0.04
N LEU A 777 -56.01 -9.33 1.26
CA LEU A 777 -57.03 -8.73 2.12
C LEU A 777 -57.28 -7.24 1.80
N GLY A 778 -56.48 -6.62 0.94
CA GLY A 778 -56.52 -5.18 0.66
C GLY A 778 -56.03 -4.33 1.83
N LEU A 779 -55.16 -4.89 2.67
CA LEU A 779 -54.41 -4.20 3.71
C LEU A 779 -53.11 -3.62 3.14
N ASP A 780 -52.41 -2.87 3.98
CA ASP A 780 -51.15 -2.20 3.62
C ASP A 780 -50.02 -2.93 4.35
N PRO A 781 -49.19 -3.71 3.64
CA PRO A 781 -48.16 -4.56 4.24
C PRO A 781 -46.98 -3.79 4.86
N LEU A 782 -47.02 -2.46 4.82
CA LEU A 782 -46.02 -1.58 5.41
C LEU A 782 -46.58 -0.78 6.59
N ASP A 783 -47.85 -0.98 6.95
CA ASP A 783 -48.52 -0.29 8.03
C ASP A 783 -49.03 -1.28 9.08
N ALA A 784 -48.25 -1.41 10.16
CA ALA A 784 -48.63 -2.13 11.37
C ALA A 784 -49.81 -1.52 12.13
N SER A 785 -50.69 -0.75 11.50
CA SER A 785 -52.04 -0.46 11.99
C SER A 785 -53.14 -0.84 11.00
N SER A 786 -52.79 -1.21 9.77
CA SER A 786 -53.67 -1.79 8.77
C SER A 786 -54.06 -3.20 9.21
N ARG A 787 -55.34 -3.43 9.53
CA ARG A 787 -55.79 -4.70 10.11
C ARG A 787 -57.04 -5.20 9.44
N PHE A 788 -57.12 -6.52 9.28
CA PHE A 788 -58.34 -7.17 8.83
C PHE A 788 -59.39 -7.15 9.95
N ALA A 789 -60.29 -6.18 9.90
CA ALA A 789 -61.40 -6.05 10.84
C ALA A 789 -62.74 -6.00 10.10
N ALA A 790 -63.65 -6.91 10.43
CA ALA A 790 -65.05 -6.82 10.03
C ALA A 790 -65.78 -5.85 10.97
N ILE A 791 -66.10 -4.67 10.47
CA ILE A 791 -66.73 -3.59 11.22
C ILE A 791 -68.26 -3.73 11.11
N PRO A 792 -68.97 -3.93 12.23
CA PRO A 792 -70.42 -3.94 12.23
C PRO A 792 -70.99 -2.52 12.16
N SER A 793 -72.06 -2.36 11.38
CA SER A 793 -72.86 -1.13 11.34
C SER A 793 -74.34 -1.44 11.19
N GLN A 794 -75.20 -0.48 11.52
CA GLN A 794 -76.65 -0.61 11.43
C GLN A 794 -77.23 0.41 10.44
N PRO A 795 -77.27 0.09 9.12
CA PRO A 795 -77.72 1.04 8.10
C PRO A 795 -79.22 1.39 8.21
N SER A 796 -80.02 0.52 8.83
CA SER A 796 -81.43 0.77 9.17
C SER A 796 -81.85 -0.07 10.36
N ALA A 797 -82.98 0.26 10.98
CA ALA A 797 -83.45 -0.41 12.20
C ALA A 797 -83.51 -1.94 12.03
N GLY A 798 -82.74 -2.65 12.83
CA GLY A 798 -82.68 -4.12 12.88
C GLY A 798 -81.80 -4.80 11.83
N VAL A 799 -81.23 -4.07 10.86
CA VAL A 799 -80.32 -4.65 9.84
C VAL A 799 -78.88 -4.54 10.30
N LEU A 800 -78.14 -5.67 10.38
CA LEU A 800 -76.68 -5.65 10.57
C LEU A 800 -75.98 -5.67 9.21
N ARG A 801 -75.07 -4.73 9.00
CA ARG A 801 -74.10 -4.75 7.90
C ARG A 801 -72.72 -5.01 8.47
N LEU A 802 -72.00 -5.95 7.88
CA LEU A 802 -70.58 -6.12 8.11
C LEU A 802 -69.81 -5.54 6.93
N THR A 803 -68.78 -4.73 7.21
CA THR A 803 -67.88 -4.18 6.20
C THR A 803 -66.44 -4.53 6.59
N TRP A 804 -65.66 -5.06 5.65
CA TRP A 804 -64.26 -5.45 5.89
C TRP A 804 -63.36 -5.02 4.72
N PRO A 805 -62.03 -4.87 4.94
CA PRO A 805 -61.05 -4.66 3.88
C PRO A 805 -61.12 -5.76 2.83
N SER A 806 -60.91 -5.42 1.55
CA SER A 806 -61.00 -6.39 0.47
C SER A 806 -60.22 -5.94 -0.76
N ALA A 807 -59.62 -6.88 -1.48
CA ALA A 807 -59.01 -6.65 -2.79
C ALA A 807 -59.79 -7.36 -3.92
N PRO A 808 -59.77 -6.86 -5.18
CA PRO A 808 -60.39 -7.53 -6.31
C PRO A 808 -59.87 -8.97 -6.50
N GLY A 809 -60.79 -9.90 -6.74
CA GLY A 809 -60.46 -11.32 -6.95
C GLY A 809 -60.50 -12.18 -5.69
N ALA A 810 -60.50 -11.57 -4.50
CA ALA A 810 -60.70 -12.29 -3.24
C ALA A 810 -62.14 -12.82 -3.09
N THR A 811 -62.27 -13.97 -2.42
CA THR A 811 -63.55 -14.54 -1.99
C THR A 811 -63.54 -14.76 -0.49
N PHE A 812 -64.68 -14.56 0.16
CA PHE A 812 -64.80 -14.65 1.61
C PHE A 812 -65.90 -15.61 2.03
N THR A 813 -65.72 -16.20 3.21
CA THR A 813 -66.74 -16.96 3.92
C THR A 813 -67.16 -16.21 5.17
N LEU A 814 -68.46 -16.12 5.40
CA LEU A 814 -69.06 -15.56 6.61
C LEU A 814 -69.69 -16.67 7.45
N ARG A 815 -69.29 -16.72 8.72
CA ARG A 815 -69.81 -17.65 9.73
C ARG A 815 -70.34 -16.90 10.93
N ALA A 816 -71.30 -17.51 11.63
CA ALA A 816 -71.79 -17.04 12.92
C ALA A 816 -71.50 -18.09 14.00
N SER A 817 -71.53 -17.66 15.25
CA SER A 817 -71.42 -18.56 16.39
C SER A 817 -72.10 -17.99 17.64
N PRO A 818 -72.69 -18.82 18.51
CA PRO A 818 -73.11 -18.38 19.84
C PRO A 818 -71.93 -18.11 20.79
N ASP A 819 -70.72 -18.63 20.51
CA ASP A 819 -69.51 -18.44 21.30
C ASP A 819 -68.27 -18.26 20.41
N LEU A 820 -67.05 -18.36 20.95
CA LEU A 820 -65.81 -18.24 20.17
C LEU A 820 -65.18 -19.60 19.84
N ALA A 821 -65.81 -20.71 20.24
CA ALA A 821 -65.26 -22.06 20.15
C ALA A 821 -65.81 -22.86 18.95
N ASP A 822 -67.07 -22.66 18.55
CA ASP A 822 -67.70 -23.40 17.43
C ASP A 822 -68.11 -22.48 16.27
N TRP A 823 -67.40 -22.55 15.14
CA TRP A 823 -67.68 -21.78 13.93
C TRP A 823 -68.39 -22.60 12.82
N SER A 824 -69.11 -23.66 13.16
CA SER A 824 -69.76 -24.55 12.19
C SER A 824 -70.93 -23.92 11.42
N GLU A 825 -71.59 -22.88 11.97
CA GLU A 825 -72.71 -22.20 11.31
C GLU A 825 -72.23 -21.31 10.17
N LEU A 826 -72.42 -21.80 8.94
CA LEU A 826 -72.17 -21.07 7.70
C LEU A 826 -73.33 -20.12 7.40
N ILE A 827 -73.03 -18.83 7.18
CA ILE A 827 -74.00 -17.84 6.72
C ILE A 827 -73.98 -17.75 5.20
N GLU A 828 -72.80 -17.55 4.62
CA GLU A 828 -72.57 -17.43 3.18
C GLU A 828 -71.11 -17.79 2.87
N GLU A 829 -70.86 -18.43 1.74
CA GLU A 829 -69.52 -18.79 1.24
C GLU A 829 -69.33 -18.25 -0.19
N ASN A 830 -68.09 -18.16 -0.63
CA ASN A 830 -67.73 -17.63 -1.96
C ASN A 830 -68.22 -16.20 -2.19
N ILE A 831 -68.23 -15.37 -1.14
CA ILE A 831 -68.64 -13.97 -1.20
C ILE A 831 -67.61 -13.22 -2.07
N PRO A 832 -67.94 -12.76 -3.28
CA PRO A 832 -66.96 -12.08 -4.12
C PRO A 832 -66.65 -10.69 -3.57
N ALA A 833 -65.38 -10.31 -3.65
CA ALA A 833 -64.93 -8.96 -3.38
C ALA A 833 -65.74 -7.91 -4.16
N ALA A 834 -66.16 -6.85 -3.48
CA ALA A 834 -66.78 -5.70 -4.14
C ALA A 834 -65.72 -4.85 -4.88
N PRO A 835 -66.08 -4.11 -5.93
CA PRO A 835 -65.17 -3.13 -6.53
C PRO A 835 -64.78 -2.06 -5.51
N GLY A 836 -63.47 -1.89 -5.26
CA GLY A 836 -62.93 -0.92 -4.29
C GLY A 836 -62.07 -1.59 -3.23
N THR A 837 -61.86 -0.89 -2.10
CA THR A 837 -60.99 -1.32 -0.99
C THR A 837 -61.74 -2.02 0.16
N SER A 838 -63.06 -2.17 0.05
CA SER A 838 -63.86 -2.84 1.08
C SER A 838 -65.03 -3.61 0.51
N THR A 839 -65.37 -4.72 1.16
CA THR A 839 -66.56 -5.53 0.87
C THR A 839 -67.55 -5.34 2.00
N SER A 840 -68.83 -5.15 1.65
CA SER A 840 -69.92 -5.04 2.62
C SER A 840 -71.00 -6.09 2.36
N ARG A 841 -71.57 -6.66 3.43
CA ARG A 841 -72.70 -7.59 3.37
C ARG A 841 -73.77 -7.27 4.42
N ASP A 842 -75.01 -7.20 3.96
CA ASP A 842 -76.20 -7.03 4.80
C ASP A 842 -76.73 -8.40 5.22
N LEU A 843 -76.79 -8.64 6.53
CA LEU A 843 -77.25 -9.92 7.09
C LEU A 843 -78.76 -9.92 7.38
N GLY A 844 -79.47 -8.87 6.94
CA GLY A 844 -80.89 -8.68 7.19
C GLY A 844 -81.22 -8.44 8.67
N MET A 845 -82.48 -8.69 9.03
CA MET A 845 -82.99 -8.52 10.40
C MET A 845 -82.38 -9.54 11.35
N ILE A 846 -81.49 -9.11 12.24
CA ILE A 846 -80.97 -10.00 13.28
C ILE A 846 -81.97 -10.09 14.43
N THR A 847 -82.45 -11.31 14.68
CA THR A 847 -83.37 -11.62 15.77
C THR A 847 -82.83 -12.79 16.60
N GLY A 848 -82.96 -12.74 17.93
CA GLY A 848 -82.52 -13.81 18.83
C GLY A 848 -81.38 -13.43 19.78
N SER A 849 -80.70 -14.45 20.33
CA SER A 849 -79.61 -14.31 21.29
C SER A 849 -78.35 -13.67 20.67
N PRO A 850 -77.45 -13.06 21.47
CA PRO A 850 -76.17 -12.55 21.00
C PRO A 850 -75.36 -13.60 20.24
N ARG A 851 -74.66 -13.16 19.19
CA ARG A 851 -73.81 -14.00 18.35
C ARG A 851 -72.52 -13.28 17.99
N PHE A 852 -71.47 -14.05 17.74
CA PHE A 852 -70.24 -13.63 17.11
C PHE A 852 -70.30 -13.88 15.61
N PHE A 853 -69.63 -13.04 14.83
CA PHE A 853 -69.49 -13.19 13.39
C PHE A 853 -68.00 -13.24 13.04
N ARG A 854 -67.65 -14.08 12.07
CA ARG A 854 -66.30 -14.18 11.54
C ARG A 854 -66.37 -14.14 10.02
N VAL A 855 -65.62 -13.21 9.46
CA VAL A 855 -65.28 -13.21 8.03
C VAL A 855 -63.92 -13.86 7.90
N SER A 856 -63.78 -14.81 6.99
CA SER A 856 -62.50 -15.39 6.61
C SER A 856 -62.29 -15.23 5.12
N LEU A 857 -61.06 -14.91 4.71
CA LEU A 857 -60.63 -15.06 3.33
C LEU A 857 -60.60 -16.55 2.98
N ASP A 858 -61.16 -16.91 1.83
CA ASP A 858 -61.08 -18.27 1.31
C ASP A 858 -59.70 -18.48 0.66
N PRO A 859 -59.06 -19.65 0.86
CA PRO A 859 -57.72 -19.93 0.34
C PRO A 859 -57.63 -20.01 -1.18
#